data_AF-A0A7S1IZ30-F1
#
_entry.id   AF-A0A7S1IZ30-F1
#
_cell.length_a   1.000
_cell.length_b   1.000
_cell.length_c   1.000
_cell.angle_alpha   90.00
_cell.angle_beta   90.00
_cell.angle_gamma   90.00
#
_symmetry.space_group_name_H-M   'P 1'
#
loop_
_entity.id
_entity.type
_entity.pdbx_description
1 polymer ?
#
loop_
_entity_poly.entity_id
_entity_poly.type
_entity_poly.pdbx_seq_one_letter_code
_entity_poly.pdbx_strand_id
1 'polypeptide(L)'
;MALEVPRAPVGPSRAPDGPVRRLGPPYMVKEYEYCSPHDGNGIVYSLGLDKGGGAWNNPVDTKALRVCASSLQGGNLSCTVDHDLNGVLFQSDDQPFSWVIFDFQECSVRPNYYTIAHRSAVYAFFMRSWQLEGSSDNSVWQILSRHNHDESLNPNSLVAAWALHAKAFYRYIRIVLDPNGNNEGGHALLFNCFDIYGEFKTPTGTSPTPIVQAGGGAYPMGVASKVPDYGGRHHHHQQGPGGKGQFSDAPERGGKGSDHKGKGKGKGKGADGGKRNQPRKRGLEAEEDLQRQDNFDLQNVAQINIIDLRGGILEHCQHQDGSRQVQARLSSEQCSAEEKQLLHDEILPSVVKLMTNKFGNYVVQKLIEHGSPQQRKSLAQAMENSILSLASQLYGCFVLQTALEVFEESERSMIANELQNHVLECIDHHHANHVLRKCVEVLPYERVSFVIANLEGNAEEVAKHVYGCRLLQLILTKYKKETDRVQSLIDELVRAVGDLACDTYGNYVVQHLVVNGDAYYKYNVHQQLLGNLGGLLQHQAASHVVEKMYEHGTKEERSAMLDRLLMDLAPQLPLLMNDKYANHVLQRMIDFSDAEQQQQLKDGMLPHADILNPHEAHGKYLLLRLQGKWHAGNPWQGKKGRGKGSSDDSRAPKRHRVQGGPIQ
;
A
#
# COMPACT_ATOMS: atom_id res chain seq x y z
N MET A 1 81.23 -24.65 13.02
CA MET A 1 79.96 -24.15 13.58
C MET A 1 78.92 -24.12 12.47
N ALA A 2 77.65 -24.40 12.81
CA ALA A 2 76.44 -24.56 11.97
C ALA A 2 76.36 -25.95 11.30
N LEU A 3 75.71 -26.98 11.88
CA LEU A 3 74.28 -27.23 12.21
C LEU A 3 73.34 -27.31 10.99
N GLU A 4 72.88 -28.54 10.72
CA GLU A 4 71.87 -28.96 9.75
C GLU A 4 70.45 -28.53 10.14
N VAL A 5 69.57 -28.34 9.15
CA VAL A 5 68.11 -28.55 9.27
C VAL A 5 67.53 -29.05 7.91
N PRO A 6 66.56 -29.99 7.87
CA PRO A 6 66.13 -30.71 6.66
C PRO A 6 64.85 -30.18 5.96
N ARG A 7 64.61 -30.71 4.75
CA ARG A 7 63.55 -30.37 3.76
C ARG A 7 62.10 -30.60 4.24
N ALA A 8 61.18 -29.77 3.73
CA ALA A 8 59.71 -29.91 3.80
C ALA A 8 59.08 -30.08 2.38
N PRO A 9 57.88 -30.70 2.26
CA PRO A 9 57.32 -31.19 1.00
C PRO A 9 56.52 -30.15 0.20
N VAL A 10 56.41 -30.42 -1.10
CA VAL A 10 55.70 -29.64 -2.15
C VAL A 10 54.18 -29.78 -1.99
N GLY A 11 53.46 -28.66 -1.89
CA GLY A 11 51.99 -28.60 -1.86
C GLY A 11 51.34 -28.63 -3.25
N PRO A 12 50.04 -28.95 -3.36
CA PRO A 12 49.34 -29.03 -4.64
C PRO A 12 48.94 -27.65 -5.20
N SER A 13 48.90 -27.60 -6.52
CA SER A 13 48.61 -26.47 -7.42
C SER A 13 47.29 -25.74 -7.13
N ARG A 14 47.31 -24.39 -7.13
CA ARG A 14 46.12 -23.53 -7.14
C ARG A 14 45.50 -23.48 -8.54
N ALA A 15 44.20 -23.76 -8.63
CA ALA A 15 43.37 -23.43 -9.79
C ALA A 15 43.12 -21.90 -9.87
N PRO A 16 42.73 -21.34 -11.05
CA PRO A 16 42.54 -19.90 -11.22
C PRO A 16 41.25 -19.42 -10.54
N ASP A 17 41.32 -18.24 -9.93
CA ASP A 17 40.23 -17.56 -9.24
C ASP A 17 39.02 -17.30 -10.16
N GLY A 18 37.83 -17.71 -9.71
CA GLY A 18 36.54 -17.26 -10.25
C GLY A 18 36.22 -15.80 -9.86
N PRO A 19 35.17 -15.19 -10.43
CA PRO A 19 34.93 -13.76 -10.30
C PRO A 19 34.54 -13.38 -8.86
N VAL A 20 35.29 -12.42 -8.30
CA VAL A 20 35.05 -11.80 -7.00
C VAL A 20 33.70 -11.09 -7.01
N ARG A 21 32.72 -11.62 -6.25
CA ARG A 21 31.49 -10.89 -5.90
C ARG A 21 31.86 -9.71 -4.99
N ARG A 22 31.49 -8.48 -5.37
CA ARG A 22 31.57 -7.33 -4.47
C ARG A 22 30.58 -7.55 -3.32
N LEU A 23 31.08 -7.83 -2.12
CA LEU A 23 30.29 -7.79 -0.89
C LEU A 23 29.92 -6.33 -0.59
N GLY A 24 28.63 -6.06 -0.38
CA GLY A 24 28.15 -4.75 0.10
C GLY A 24 28.65 -4.44 1.51
N PRO A 25 28.46 -3.20 2.01
CA PRO A 25 28.92 -2.81 3.35
C PRO A 25 28.27 -3.68 4.44
N PRO A 26 28.95 -3.93 5.57
CA PRO A 26 28.38 -4.74 6.64
C PRO A 26 27.17 -4.03 7.27
N TYR A 27 26.27 -4.81 7.84
CA TYR A 27 25.06 -4.33 8.51
C TYR A 27 25.00 -4.89 9.93
N MET A 28 24.40 -4.15 10.86
CA MET A 28 24.07 -4.66 12.19
C MET A 28 22.59 -4.95 12.28
N VAL A 29 22.23 -6.04 12.97
CA VAL A 29 20.84 -6.39 13.28
C VAL A 29 20.70 -6.41 14.79
N LYS A 30 19.71 -5.69 15.31
CA LYS A 30 19.35 -5.67 16.73
C LYS A 30 17.88 -6.06 16.89
N GLU A 31 17.59 -6.92 17.85
CA GLU A 31 16.23 -7.33 18.17
C GLU A 31 15.61 -6.42 19.24
N TYR A 32 14.34 -6.10 19.05
CA TYR A 32 13.50 -5.30 19.95
C TYR A 32 12.29 -6.13 20.33
N GLU A 33 12.25 -6.61 21.57
CA GLU A 33 11.20 -7.50 22.08
C GLU A 33 10.01 -6.70 22.59
N TYR A 34 8.81 -7.16 22.26
CA TYR A 34 7.56 -6.65 22.81
C TYR A 34 7.29 -7.29 24.18
N CYS A 35 7.08 -6.48 25.20
CA CYS A 35 6.74 -6.94 26.56
C CYS A 35 5.28 -6.63 26.92
N SER A 36 4.82 -5.41 26.63
CA SER A 36 3.46 -4.94 26.92
C SER A 36 3.09 -3.73 26.06
N PRO A 37 1.80 -3.38 25.90
CA PRO A 37 1.42 -2.18 25.16
C PRO A 37 2.09 -0.94 25.76
N HIS A 38 2.73 -0.13 24.91
CA HIS A 38 3.41 1.10 25.31
C HIS A 38 4.58 0.90 26.32
N ASP A 39 5.34 -0.18 26.16
CA ASP A 39 6.50 -0.51 27.00
C ASP A 39 7.75 0.35 26.79
N GLY A 40 7.77 1.21 25.76
CA GLY A 40 8.94 2.02 25.41
C GLY A 40 10.12 1.19 24.88
N ASN A 41 9.88 -0.04 24.40
CA ASN A 41 10.93 -0.91 23.85
C ASN A 41 10.85 -1.07 22.33
N GLY A 42 9.97 -0.35 21.64
CA GLY A 42 9.83 -0.49 20.19
C GLY A 42 10.92 0.22 19.39
N ILE A 43 11.02 -0.15 18.12
CA ILE A 43 12.03 0.37 17.19
C ILE A 43 11.81 1.86 16.96
N VAL A 44 10.57 2.30 16.77
CA VAL A 44 10.24 3.72 16.55
C VAL A 44 10.56 4.54 17.78
N TYR A 45 10.21 4.05 18.98
CA TYR A 45 10.62 4.70 20.23
C TYR A 45 12.15 4.83 20.32
N SER A 46 12.89 3.77 19.98
CA SER A 46 14.35 3.77 20.06
C SER A 46 15.02 4.76 19.10
N LEU A 47 14.39 5.06 17.97
CA LEU A 47 14.85 6.10 17.03
C LEU A 47 14.72 7.52 17.61
N GLY A 48 13.84 7.71 18.61
CA GLY A 48 13.68 8.97 19.32
C GLY A 48 14.63 9.18 20.48
N LEU A 49 15.40 8.15 20.89
CA LEU A 49 16.38 8.29 21.97
C LEU A 49 17.67 8.96 21.47
N ASP A 50 18.12 9.99 22.18
CA ASP A 50 19.43 10.60 21.93
C ASP A 50 20.57 9.58 22.13
N LYS A 51 21.72 9.81 21.48
CA LYS A 51 22.92 8.95 21.55
C LYS A 51 23.41 8.82 23.01
N GLY A 52 22.97 7.77 23.69
CA GLY A 52 23.22 7.52 25.11
C GLY A 52 21.99 7.14 25.95
N GLY A 53 20.78 7.09 25.35
CA GLY A 53 19.55 6.75 26.08
C GLY A 53 19.01 7.91 26.95
N GLY A 54 19.27 9.15 26.54
CA GLY A 54 18.89 10.38 27.24
C GLY A 54 17.45 10.82 26.98
N ALA A 55 17.25 12.13 26.78
CA ALA A 55 15.93 12.70 26.48
C ALA A 55 15.35 12.11 25.18
N TRP A 56 14.04 11.83 25.21
CA TRP A 56 13.32 11.36 24.04
C TRP A 56 12.88 12.55 23.19
N ASN A 57 13.24 12.53 21.91
CA ASN A 57 12.82 13.49 20.89
C ASN A 57 12.06 12.75 19.79
N ASN A 58 10.96 13.31 19.30
CA ASN A 58 10.14 12.61 18.31
C ASN A 58 10.96 12.25 17.04
N PRO A 59 10.96 10.98 16.60
CA PRO A 59 11.82 10.51 15.51
C PRO A 59 11.48 11.14 14.15
N VAL A 60 10.26 11.66 13.97
CA VAL A 60 9.88 12.43 12.77
C VAL A 60 10.52 13.83 12.81
N ASP A 61 10.53 14.48 13.96
CA ASP A 61 11.08 15.83 14.13
C ASP A 61 12.62 15.83 14.04
N THR A 62 13.27 14.77 14.56
CA THR A 62 14.72 14.55 14.41
C THR A 62 15.12 14.02 13.04
N LYS A 63 14.15 13.68 12.18
CA LYS A 63 14.32 13.09 10.84
C LYS A 63 14.98 11.70 10.87
N ALA A 64 14.93 11.00 12.00
CA ALA A 64 15.32 9.59 12.09
C ALA A 64 14.31 8.67 11.38
N LEU A 65 13.04 9.05 11.36
CA LEU A 65 11.95 8.39 10.65
C LEU A 65 11.26 9.40 9.73
N ARG A 66 10.93 9.01 8.49
CA ARG A 66 10.13 9.85 7.60
C ARG A 66 8.71 9.31 7.55
N VAL A 67 7.72 10.18 7.75
CA VAL A 67 6.30 9.81 7.66
C VAL A 67 5.62 10.58 6.54
N CYS A 68 4.76 9.93 5.79
CA CYS A 68 3.81 10.57 4.88
C CYS A 68 2.43 9.94 5.00
N ALA A 69 1.39 10.66 4.61
CA ALA A 69 0.02 10.20 4.69
C ALA A 69 -0.75 10.57 3.43
N SER A 70 -1.84 9.83 3.17
CA SER A 70 -2.82 10.12 2.12
C SER A 70 -3.38 11.55 2.20
N SER A 71 -3.66 12.01 3.42
CA SER A 71 -4.10 13.37 3.75
C SER A 71 -3.85 13.68 5.22
N LEU A 72 -4.01 14.94 5.61
CA LEU A 72 -3.86 15.42 6.98
C LEU A 72 -4.96 16.46 7.25
N GLN A 73 -6.03 16.02 7.90
CA GLN A 73 -7.17 16.85 8.30
C GLN A 73 -6.97 17.42 9.71
N GLY A 74 -6.36 16.63 10.61
CA GLY A 74 -6.15 16.99 12.01
C GLY A 74 -4.81 16.49 12.56
N GLY A 75 -4.26 17.24 13.52
CA GLY A 75 -2.95 16.98 14.10
C GLY A 75 -1.78 17.31 13.17
N ASN A 76 -0.71 16.52 13.29
CA ASN A 76 0.45 16.55 12.40
C ASN A 76 1.00 15.12 12.20
N LEU A 77 2.01 14.94 11.37
CA LEU A 77 2.59 13.61 11.10
C LEU A 77 3.44 13.09 12.26
N SER A 78 4.11 13.94 13.05
CA SER A 78 4.92 13.49 14.18
C SER A 78 4.06 12.89 15.30
N CYS A 79 2.80 13.32 15.43
CA CYS A 79 1.80 12.72 16.31
C CYS A 79 1.56 11.22 16.07
N THR A 80 1.76 10.72 14.83
CA THR A 80 1.58 9.30 14.51
C THR A 80 2.56 8.40 15.26
N VAL A 81 3.68 8.94 15.73
CA VAL A 81 4.75 8.21 16.44
C VAL A 81 5.18 8.92 17.73
N ASP A 82 4.27 9.72 18.31
CA ASP A 82 4.52 10.34 19.60
C ASP A 82 4.69 9.27 20.70
N HIS A 83 5.35 9.62 21.81
CA HIS A 83 5.40 8.78 23.00
C HIS A 83 4.36 9.20 24.05
N ASP A 84 3.81 10.42 23.99
CA ASP A 84 2.74 10.81 24.91
C ASP A 84 1.38 10.26 24.44
N LEU A 85 0.79 9.34 25.20
CA LEU A 85 -0.56 8.82 24.96
C LEU A 85 -1.64 9.92 25.04
N ASN A 86 -1.37 11.03 25.73
CA ASN A 86 -2.24 12.20 25.79
C ASN A 86 -1.91 13.25 24.71
N GLY A 87 -1.01 12.94 23.77
CA GLY A 87 -0.60 13.78 22.65
C GLY A 87 -1.70 13.98 21.60
N VAL A 88 -1.49 14.88 20.65
CA VAL A 88 -2.50 15.18 19.60
C VAL A 88 -2.69 13.96 18.69
N LEU A 89 -3.92 13.69 18.24
CA LEU A 89 -4.19 12.61 17.28
C LEU A 89 -3.81 13.04 15.87
N PHE A 90 -3.25 12.12 15.09
CA PHE A 90 -3.29 12.23 13.64
C PHE A 90 -4.72 11.93 13.16
N GLN A 91 -5.18 12.69 12.16
CA GLN A 91 -6.45 12.45 11.48
C GLN A 91 -6.27 12.69 9.98
N SER A 92 -6.57 11.68 9.16
CA SER A 92 -6.74 11.85 7.72
C SER A 92 -8.11 12.46 7.39
N ASP A 93 -8.29 12.87 6.14
CA ASP A 93 -9.63 13.12 5.61
C ASP A 93 -10.49 11.86 5.69
N ASP A 94 -11.80 12.05 5.72
CA ASP A 94 -12.79 10.98 5.71
C ASP A 94 -12.92 10.38 4.30
N GLN A 95 -11.88 9.64 3.86
CA GLN A 95 -11.79 9.05 2.53
C GLN A 95 -11.46 7.56 2.60
N PRO A 96 -12.13 6.70 1.80
CA PRO A 96 -11.78 5.29 1.69
C PRO A 96 -10.29 5.11 1.35
N PHE A 97 -9.66 4.08 1.91
CA PHE A 97 -8.25 3.77 1.67
C PHE A 97 -7.25 4.82 2.15
N SER A 98 -7.64 5.66 3.12
CA SER A 98 -6.69 6.56 3.81
C SER A 98 -5.53 5.77 4.40
N TRP A 99 -4.31 6.28 4.25
CA TRP A 99 -3.08 5.58 4.65
C TRP A 99 -2.04 6.50 5.29
N VAL A 100 -1.13 5.88 6.06
CA VAL A 100 0.11 6.48 6.62
C VAL A 100 1.29 5.55 6.34
N ILE A 101 2.38 6.06 5.77
CA ILE A 101 3.64 5.34 5.49
C ILE A 101 4.74 5.83 6.43
N PHE A 102 5.48 4.89 7.00
CA PHE A 102 6.70 5.06 7.79
C PHE A 102 7.89 4.56 6.97
N ASP A 103 8.76 5.48 6.53
CA ASP A 103 10.00 5.21 5.80
C ASP A 103 11.20 5.23 6.76
N PHE A 104 11.79 4.04 6.97
CA PHE A 104 12.97 3.81 7.81
C PHE A 104 14.29 4.20 7.13
N GLN A 105 14.22 4.83 5.95
CA GLN A 105 15.35 5.42 5.21
C GLN A 105 16.43 4.40 4.83
N GLU A 106 17.63 4.51 5.41
CA GLU A 106 18.74 3.58 5.16
C GLU A 106 18.63 2.31 6.02
N CYS A 107 17.62 2.23 6.88
CA CYS A 107 17.37 1.09 7.76
C CYS A 107 16.20 0.26 7.24
N SER A 108 16.05 -0.95 7.78
CA SER A 108 14.92 -1.83 7.47
C SER A 108 14.52 -2.64 8.69
N VAL A 109 13.25 -3.00 8.77
CA VAL A 109 12.66 -3.73 9.89
C VAL A 109 12.15 -5.08 9.40
N ARG A 110 12.38 -6.15 10.16
CA ARG A 110 11.66 -7.42 10.02
C ARG A 110 10.75 -7.56 11.24
N PRO A 111 9.49 -7.10 11.13
CA PRO A 111 8.68 -6.90 12.31
C PRO A 111 8.01 -8.18 12.82
N ASN A 112 7.97 -8.36 14.13
CA ASN A 112 7.28 -9.46 14.81
C ASN A 112 6.13 -8.99 15.72
N TYR A 113 5.98 -7.68 15.92
CA TYR A 113 4.88 -7.07 16.66
C TYR A 113 4.71 -5.61 16.24
N TYR A 114 3.52 -5.05 16.42
CA TYR A 114 3.32 -3.60 16.35
C TYR A 114 2.25 -3.14 17.34
N THR A 115 2.29 -1.86 17.69
CA THR A 115 1.34 -1.23 18.62
C THR A 115 0.74 0.03 17.99
N ILE A 116 -0.50 0.32 18.37
CA ILE A 116 -1.18 1.59 18.06
C ILE A 116 -1.91 2.07 19.31
N ALA A 117 -1.88 3.37 19.55
CA ALA A 117 -2.68 4.02 20.59
C ALA A 117 -3.77 4.94 20.02
N HIS A 118 -4.75 5.24 20.86
CA HIS A 118 -5.79 6.24 20.64
C HIS A 118 -5.96 7.13 21.88
N ARG A 119 -5.92 8.45 21.71
CA ARG A 119 -5.81 9.43 22.81
C ARG A 119 -7.00 9.48 23.78
N SER A 120 -8.24 9.24 23.34
CA SER A 120 -9.42 9.42 24.20
C SER A 120 -10.66 8.67 23.72
N ALA A 121 -11.48 8.21 24.68
CA ALA A 121 -12.77 7.54 24.47
C ALA A 121 -13.95 8.49 24.16
N VAL A 122 -13.76 9.81 24.29
CA VAL A 122 -14.87 10.81 24.24
C VAL A 122 -15.25 11.21 22.80
N TYR A 123 -14.41 10.91 21.80
CA TYR A 123 -14.63 11.26 20.38
C TYR A 123 -14.13 10.19 19.40
N ALA A 124 -14.27 8.92 19.77
CA ALA A 124 -13.42 7.88 19.19
C ALA A 124 -13.98 7.26 17.90
N PHE A 125 -13.42 7.71 16.77
CA PHE A 125 -13.45 7.02 15.48
C PHE A 125 -12.37 5.92 15.46
N PHE A 126 -12.47 4.95 16.38
CA PHE A 126 -11.56 3.83 16.44
C PHE A 126 -11.52 3.08 15.12
N MET A 127 -10.31 2.79 14.65
CA MET A 127 -10.12 1.92 13.51
C MET A 127 -10.79 0.57 13.78
N ARG A 128 -11.49 0.07 12.76
CA ARG A 128 -12.13 -1.26 12.79
C ARG A 128 -11.55 -2.15 11.71
N SER A 129 -11.37 -1.61 10.52
CA SER A 129 -10.84 -2.38 9.41
C SER A 129 -9.65 -1.67 8.77
N TRP A 130 -8.48 -2.30 8.81
CA TRP A 130 -7.24 -1.75 8.25
C TRP A 130 -6.24 -2.84 7.91
N GLN A 131 -5.21 -2.49 7.16
CA GLN A 131 -4.09 -3.35 6.79
C GLN A 131 -2.79 -2.70 7.25
N LEU A 132 -1.89 -3.51 7.81
CA LEU A 132 -0.48 -3.15 7.96
C LEU A 132 0.28 -3.81 6.81
N GLU A 133 1.07 -3.05 6.07
CA GLU A 133 1.81 -3.51 4.90
C GLU A 133 3.29 -3.15 5.00
N GLY A 134 4.15 -3.92 4.33
CA GLY A 134 5.58 -3.70 4.25
C GLY A 134 6.06 -3.67 2.79
N SER A 135 7.02 -2.79 2.49
CA SER A 135 7.67 -2.71 1.18
C SER A 135 9.17 -2.46 1.32
N SER A 136 9.96 -3.00 0.39
CA SER A 136 11.39 -2.68 0.25
C SER A 136 11.65 -1.49 -0.66
N ASP A 137 10.73 -1.17 -1.58
CA ASP A 137 10.93 -0.21 -2.67
C ASP A 137 9.83 0.85 -2.81
N ASN A 138 8.82 0.83 -1.94
CA ASN A 138 7.65 1.73 -1.95
C ASN A 138 6.71 1.55 -3.15
N SER A 139 6.88 0.48 -3.94
CA SER A 139 6.08 0.17 -5.13
C SER A 139 5.34 -1.16 -5.01
N VAL A 140 6.01 -2.21 -4.50
CA VAL A 140 5.41 -3.51 -4.23
C VAL A 140 5.18 -3.64 -2.73
N TRP A 141 3.93 -3.86 -2.34
CA TRP A 141 3.52 -3.90 -0.93
C TRP A 141 3.04 -5.30 -0.57
N GLN A 142 3.55 -5.81 0.55
CA GLN A 142 3.13 -7.07 1.15
C GLN A 142 2.28 -6.78 2.39
N ILE A 143 1.11 -7.39 2.49
CA ILE A 143 0.28 -7.29 3.69
C ILE A 143 0.95 -8.08 4.81
N LEU A 144 1.28 -7.40 5.91
CA LEU A 144 1.87 -7.96 7.14
C LEU A 144 0.79 -8.34 8.16
N SER A 145 -0.32 -7.58 8.20
CA SER A 145 -1.50 -7.87 9.01
C SER A 145 -2.76 -7.28 8.37
N ARG A 146 -3.92 -7.93 8.56
CA ARG A 146 -5.23 -7.40 8.19
C ARG A 146 -6.16 -7.48 9.39
N HIS A 147 -6.84 -6.38 9.65
CA HIS A 147 -7.82 -6.19 10.71
C HIS A 147 -9.17 -5.97 10.05
N ASN A 148 -10.19 -6.69 10.50
CA ASN A 148 -11.56 -6.58 10.00
C ASN A 148 -12.51 -6.56 11.20
N HIS A 149 -13.22 -5.45 11.38
CA HIS A 149 -14.05 -5.20 12.56
C HIS A 149 -13.30 -5.47 13.89
N ASP A 150 -12.03 -5.10 13.95
CA ASP A 150 -11.18 -5.30 15.12
C ASP A 150 -11.56 -4.31 16.25
N GLU A 151 -11.98 -4.87 17.38
CA GLU A 151 -12.43 -4.13 18.57
C GLU A 151 -11.34 -4.01 19.66
N SER A 152 -10.09 -4.39 19.35
CA SER A 152 -8.97 -4.30 20.29
C SER A 152 -8.74 -2.86 20.76
N LEU A 153 -9.02 -1.89 19.88
CA LEU A 153 -9.13 -0.47 20.23
C LEU A 153 -10.60 -0.11 20.52
N ASN A 154 -10.87 0.25 21.76
CA ASN A 154 -12.22 0.59 22.23
C ASN A 154 -12.15 1.54 23.45
N PRO A 155 -13.29 2.08 23.94
CA PRO A 155 -13.30 3.01 25.07
C PRO A 155 -12.59 2.53 26.33
N ASN A 156 -12.47 1.21 26.53
CA ASN A 156 -11.82 0.59 27.69
C ASN A 156 -10.38 0.12 27.40
N SER A 157 -9.94 0.11 26.14
CA SER A 157 -8.60 -0.32 25.72
C SER A 157 -8.10 0.60 24.61
N LEU A 158 -7.41 1.66 25.01
CA LEU A 158 -6.94 2.73 24.12
C LEU A 158 -5.60 2.42 23.44
N VAL A 159 -4.90 1.37 23.88
CA VAL A 159 -3.67 0.90 23.25
C VAL A 159 -3.84 -0.58 22.96
N ALA A 160 -3.58 -0.96 21.71
CA ALA A 160 -3.63 -2.34 21.28
C ALA A 160 -2.32 -2.71 20.58
N ALA A 161 -2.06 -4.01 20.56
CA ALA A 161 -0.82 -4.57 20.08
C ALA A 161 -1.12 -5.88 19.37
N TRP A 162 -0.42 -6.14 18.27
CA TRP A 162 -0.68 -7.31 17.44
C TRP A 162 0.63 -7.95 16.98
N ALA A 163 0.67 -9.28 17.10
CA ALA A 163 1.79 -10.08 16.62
C ALA A 163 1.87 -10.10 15.10
N LEU A 164 3.09 -10.11 14.57
CA LEU A 164 3.42 -10.17 13.16
C LEU A 164 4.36 -11.34 12.88
N HIS A 165 4.32 -11.87 11.66
CA HIS A 165 5.18 -12.96 11.21
C HIS A 165 5.91 -12.57 9.92
N ALA A 166 6.60 -11.43 9.97
CA ALA A 166 7.24 -10.88 8.79
C ALA A 166 8.48 -11.70 8.39
N LYS A 167 8.55 -12.09 7.11
CA LYS A 167 9.62 -12.97 6.60
C LYS A 167 10.82 -12.21 6.02
N ALA A 168 10.60 -10.97 5.59
CA ALA A 168 11.62 -10.12 4.99
C ALA A 168 11.90 -8.86 5.81
N PHE A 169 12.96 -8.15 5.44
CA PHE A 169 13.22 -6.80 5.91
C PHE A 169 12.53 -5.78 5.00
N TYR A 170 11.80 -4.85 5.58
CA TYR A 170 11.08 -3.79 4.88
C TYR A 170 11.64 -2.44 5.28
N ARG A 171 11.84 -1.57 4.29
CA ARG A 171 12.21 -0.17 4.52
C ARG A 171 10.98 0.68 4.81
N TYR A 172 9.86 0.34 4.18
CA TYR A 172 8.60 1.07 4.29
C TYR A 172 7.58 0.19 5.02
N ILE A 173 6.91 0.76 6.02
CA ILE A 173 5.73 0.19 6.65
C ILE A 173 4.56 1.11 6.37
N ARG A 174 3.38 0.58 6.06
CA ARG A 174 2.18 1.38 5.79
C ARG A 174 0.98 0.85 6.55
N ILE A 175 0.20 1.75 7.14
CA ILE A 175 -1.16 1.45 7.62
C ILE A 175 -2.13 1.98 6.55
N VAL A 176 -3.07 1.15 6.12
CA VAL A 176 -4.12 1.51 5.15
C VAL A 176 -5.48 1.15 5.72
N LEU A 177 -6.39 2.13 5.84
CA LEU A 177 -7.76 1.88 6.27
C LEU A 177 -8.55 1.16 5.18
N ASP A 178 -9.32 0.15 5.54
CA ASP A 178 -10.21 -0.56 4.61
C ASP A 178 -11.53 0.22 4.43
N PRO A 179 -12.34 -0.03 3.38
CA PRO A 179 -13.63 0.62 3.17
C PRO A 179 -14.66 0.36 4.28
N ASN A 180 -14.49 -0.69 5.08
CA ASN A 180 -15.33 -0.91 6.27
C ASN A 180 -14.90 -0.05 7.47
N GLY A 181 -13.92 0.83 7.29
CA GLY A 181 -13.77 2.08 8.04
C GLY A 181 -13.44 1.97 9.53
N ASN A 182 -13.85 3.02 10.23
CA ASN A 182 -13.87 3.15 11.68
C ASN A 182 -15.23 2.68 12.26
N ASN A 183 -15.34 2.66 13.58
CA ASN A 183 -16.53 2.21 14.32
C ASN A 183 -17.82 2.98 14.04
N GLU A 184 -17.76 4.17 13.48
CA GLU A 184 -18.93 4.97 13.09
C GLU A 184 -19.28 4.80 11.61
N GLY A 185 -18.57 3.92 10.89
CA GLY A 185 -18.76 3.71 9.45
C GLY A 185 -18.09 4.77 8.56
N GLY A 186 -17.31 5.68 9.15
CA GLY A 186 -16.47 6.62 8.42
C GLY A 186 -15.14 6.00 7.97
N HIS A 187 -14.41 6.69 7.12
CA HIS A 187 -13.12 6.33 6.56
C HIS A 187 -11.97 7.24 6.99
N ALA A 188 -12.18 8.09 7.99
CA ALA A 188 -11.09 8.84 8.61
C ALA A 188 -10.18 7.90 9.42
N LEU A 189 -8.88 7.98 9.17
CA LEU A 189 -7.84 7.25 9.87
C LEU A 189 -7.34 8.08 11.06
N LEU A 190 -7.64 7.63 12.28
CA LEU A 190 -7.27 8.32 13.52
C LEU A 190 -6.47 7.41 14.46
N PHE A 191 -5.28 7.86 14.84
CA PHE A 191 -4.46 7.21 15.85
C PHE A 191 -3.33 8.12 16.36
N ASN A 192 -2.68 7.68 17.44
CA ASN A 192 -1.42 8.20 17.94
C ASN A 192 -0.48 7.03 18.30
N CYS A 193 0.80 7.34 18.46
CA CYS A 193 1.80 6.41 19.03
C CYS A 193 1.85 5.03 18.34
N PHE A 194 2.18 5.01 17.05
CA PHE A 194 2.58 3.79 16.36
C PHE A 194 4.00 3.40 16.76
N ASP A 195 4.17 2.13 17.12
CA ASP A 195 5.49 1.52 17.29
C ASP A 195 5.52 0.11 16.68
N ILE A 196 6.73 -0.38 16.41
CA ILE A 196 6.96 -1.67 15.76
C ILE A 196 8.16 -2.37 16.40
N TYR A 197 8.08 -3.69 16.50
CA TYR A 197 9.02 -4.55 17.21
C TYR A 197 9.55 -5.63 16.30
N GLY A 198 10.66 -6.27 16.69
CA GLY A 198 11.34 -7.30 15.92
C GLY A 198 12.77 -6.91 15.59
N GLU A 199 13.26 -7.37 14.46
CA GLU A 199 14.65 -7.12 14.08
C GLU A 199 14.79 -5.80 13.32
N PHE A 200 15.73 -4.98 13.78
CA PHE A 200 16.09 -3.71 13.17
C PHE A 200 17.47 -3.80 12.54
N LYS A 201 17.54 -3.61 11.23
CA LYS A 201 18.77 -3.67 10.43
C LYS A 201 19.26 -2.27 10.08
N THR A 202 20.47 -1.93 10.51
CA THR A 202 21.13 -0.63 10.27
C THR A 202 22.48 -0.77 9.55
N PRO A 203 22.94 0.25 8.79
CA PRO A 203 24.27 0.25 8.19
C PRO A 203 25.39 0.30 9.26
N THR A 204 26.47 -0.49 9.11
CA THR A 204 27.61 -0.40 10.04
C THR A 204 28.24 0.99 10.04
N GLY A 205 28.42 1.56 11.24
CA GLY A 205 28.83 2.95 11.44
C GLY A 205 27.74 3.82 12.09
N THR A 206 26.51 3.31 12.15
CA THR A 206 25.42 3.86 12.97
C THR A 206 25.15 2.91 14.14
N SER A 207 25.79 3.15 15.29
CA SER A 207 25.57 2.35 16.50
C SER A 207 24.38 2.88 17.29
N PRO A 208 23.38 2.04 17.63
CA PRO A 208 22.72 2.09 18.91
C PRO A 208 23.47 1.15 19.87
N THR A 209 24.28 1.70 20.78
CA THR A 209 24.99 0.95 21.83
C THR A 209 24.00 0.28 22.81
N PRO A 210 24.43 -0.77 23.52
CA PRO A 210 23.55 -1.74 24.20
C PRO A 210 22.97 -1.20 25.51
N ILE A 211 21.71 -1.53 25.79
CA ILE A 211 21.14 -1.38 27.14
C ILE A 211 21.49 -2.66 27.91
N VAL A 212 22.29 -2.48 28.96
CA VAL A 212 22.55 -3.49 29.99
C VAL A 212 21.27 -3.63 30.82
N GLN A 213 20.82 -4.88 31.02
CA GLN A 213 19.81 -5.24 32.00
C GLN A 213 20.16 -4.64 33.36
N ALA A 214 19.29 -3.78 33.89
CA ALA A 214 19.30 -3.39 35.28
C ALA A 214 17.92 -3.67 35.89
N GLY A 215 17.88 -4.75 36.67
CA GLY A 215 17.19 -4.80 37.96
C GLY A 215 15.66 -4.75 37.96
N GLY A 216 15.06 -5.90 38.30
CA GLY A 216 13.67 -5.96 38.68
C GLY A 216 13.31 -4.98 39.81
N GLY A 217 12.19 -4.31 39.62
CA GLY A 217 11.45 -3.62 40.67
C GLY A 217 9.98 -3.98 40.50
N ALA A 218 9.50 -4.92 41.32
CA ALA A 218 8.08 -5.14 41.49
C ALA A 218 7.41 -3.91 42.14
N TYR A 219 6.08 -3.86 41.99
CA TYR A 219 5.05 -3.14 42.77
C TYR A 219 4.48 -1.82 42.17
N PRO A 220 3.17 -1.51 42.40
CA PRO A 220 2.04 -2.42 42.67
C PRO A 220 0.77 -2.11 41.83
N MET A 221 -0.06 -3.15 41.72
CA MET A 221 -1.48 -3.05 41.42
C MET A 221 -2.22 -2.27 42.53
N GLY A 222 -2.99 -1.27 42.10
CA GLY A 222 -4.23 -0.82 42.75
C GLY A 222 -4.13 0.36 43.71
N VAL A 223 -4.68 1.52 43.33
CA VAL A 223 -5.52 2.33 44.24
C VAL A 223 -6.61 3.05 43.45
N ALA A 224 -7.85 2.82 43.86
CA ALA A 224 -9.01 3.60 43.47
C ALA A 224 -8.96 5.03 44.05
N SER A 225 -9.71 5.92 43.40
CA SER A 225 -10.20 7.23 43.88
C SER A 225 -9.28 8.45 43.76
N LYS A 226 -9.71 9.43 42.97
CA LYS A 226 -10.43 10.62 43.48
C LYS A 226 -10.98 11.46 42.33
N VAL A 227 -12.30 11.54 42.26
CA VAL A 227 -13.05 12.53 41.49
C VAL A 227 -13.00 13.86 42.27
N PRO A 228 -12.78 15.02 41.63
CA PRO A 228 -12.90 16.30 42.31
C PRO A 228 -14.38 16.65 42.56
N ASP A 229 -14.65 16.93 43.84
CA ASP A 229 -15.88 17.43 44.40
C ASP A 229 -16.20 18.83 43.84
N TYR A 230 -17.37 18.97 43.19
CA TYR A 230 -17.96 20.26 42.84
C TYR A 230 -18.77 20.75 44.04
N GLY A 231 -18.28 21.81 44.67
CA GLY A 231 -18.99 22.53 45.73
C GLY A 231 -20.40 22.94 45.31
N GLY A 232 -21.36 22.59 46.17
CA GLY A 232 -22.78 22.67 45.88
C GLY A 232 -23.43 24.04 46.02
N ARG A 233 -24.73 24.06 45.69
CA ARG A 233 -25.74 24.92 46.31
C ARG A 233 -27.13 24.30 46.15
N HIS A 234 -27.67 23.89 47.30
CA HIS A 234 -29.06 23.93 47.76
C HIS A 234 -30.21 23.97 46.71
N HIS A 235 -31.15 23.01 46.79
CA HIS A 235 -32.46 23.25 47.40
C HIS A 235 -33.23 21.95 47.74
N HIS A 236 -33.97 22.09 48.83
CA HIS A 236 -34.73 21.16 49.66
C HIS A 236 -35.61 20.06 49.04
N HIS A 237 -35.60 18.92 49.75
CA HIS A 237 -36.66 17.93 49.91
C HIS A 237 -38.00 18.51 50.39
N GLN A 238 -39.12 17.97 49.90
CA GLN A 238 -40.29 17.71 50.76
C GLN A 238 -41.11 16.50 50.26
N GLN A 239 -41.53 15.67 51.22
CA GLN A 239 -42.26 14.41 51.07
C GLN A 239 -43.79 14.59 51.11
N GLY A 240 -44.49 13.84 50.25
CA GLY A 240 -45.83 13.21 50.42
C GLY A 240 -47.10 14.10 50.52
N PRO A 241 -48.33 13.54 50.57
CA PRO A 241 -48.80 12.19 50.18
C PRO A 241 -50.17 12.15 49.42
N GLY A 242 -50.51 10.99 48.81
CA GLY A 242 -51.87 10.41 48.75
C GLY A 242 -52.96 10.94 47.80
N GLY A 243 -53.66 10.03 47.10
CA GLY A 243 -54.98 10.28 46.48
C GLY A 243 -55.44 9.18 45.51
N LYS A 244 -56.57 8.52 45.83
CA LYS A 244 -57.17 7.35 45.16
C LYS A 244 -58.09 7.69 43.97
N GLY A 245 -58.32 6.69 43.11
CA GLY A 245 -59.61 6.41 42.42
C GLY A 245 -59.44 6.07 40.93
N GLN A 246 -59.60 4.85 40.41
CA GLN A 246 -60.74 3.90 40.29
C GLN A 246 -61.39 3.90 38.89
N PHE A 247 -61.60 2.68 38.36
CA PHE A 247 -62.50 2.22 37.27
C PHE A 247 -62.17 2.66 35.82
N SER A 248 -62.34 1.87 34.76
CA SER A 248 -62.98 0.55 34.56
C SER A 248 -62.71 0.05 33.12
N ASP A 249 -62.68 -1.28 32.98
CA ASP A 249 -63.24 -2.11 31.91
C ASP A 249 -62.65 -2.18 30.49
N ALA A 250 -62.26 -3.43 30.19
CA ALA A 250 -62.17 -4.14 28.92
C ALA A 250 -63.58 -4.25 28.22
N PRO A 251 -63.84 -4.97 27.10
CA PRO A 251 -63.03 -6.07 26.55
C PRO A 251 -63.01 -6.27 25.01
N GLU A 252 -62.26 -7.33 24.69
CA GLU A 252 -62.08 -8.10 23.46
C GLU A 252 -63.31 -8.44 22.61
N ARG A 253 -63.05 -8.73 21.33
CA ARG A 253 -63.37 -9.97 20.55
C ARG A 253 -62.99 -9.67 19.09
N GLY A 254 -62.29 -10.49 18.30
CA GLY A 254 -62.30 -11.95 18.16
C GLY A 254 -62.73 -12.27 16.72
N GLY A 255 -61.95 -13.02 15.94
CA GLY A 255 -62.40 -13.45 14.59
C GLY A 255 -61.32 -14.08 13.70
N LYS A 256 -61.45 -15.39 13.48
CA LYS A 256 -60.68 -16.27 12.59
C LYS A 256 -61.04 -16.09 11.10
N GLY A 257 -60.17 -16.60 10.21
CA GLY A 257 -60.53 -17.09 8.86
C GLY A 257 -59.53 -16.66 7.78
N SER A 258 -58.60 -17.51 7.33
CA SER A 258 -58.74 -18.52 6.28
C SER A 258 -58.77 -17.97 4.84
N ASP A 259 -57.68 -18.25 4.13
CA ASP A 259 -57.63 -18.85 2.79
C ASP A 259 -58.09 -18.13 1.50
N HIS A 260 -57.23 -18.33 0.49
CA HIS A 260 -57.48 -18.50 -0.94
C HIS A 260 -57.43 -17.30 -1.93
N LYS A 261 -56.35 -17.35 -2.73
CA LYS A 261 -56.28 -17.26 -4.21
C LYS A 261 -57.25 -16.32 -4.95
N GLY A 262 -56.68 -15.34 -5.64
CA GLY A 262 -57.34 -14.64 -6.75
C GLY A 262 -56.34 -13.96 -7.69
N LYS A 263 -56.25 -14.47 -8.92
CA LYS A 263 -55.38 -13.99 -10.01
C LYS A 263 -55.82 -12.62 -10.56
N GLY A 264 -54.84 -11.79 -10.91
CA GLY A 264 -54.67 -11.28 -12.27
C GLY A 264 -55.33 -9.96 -12.69
N LYS A 265 -54.46 -9.06 -13.20
CA LYS A 265 -54.61 -7.89 -14.11
C LYS A 265 -53.91 -6.69 -13.46
N GLY A 266 -52.97 -5.96 -14.06
CA GLY A 266 -52.51 -5.85 -15.43
C GLY A 266 -52.10 -4.39 -15.65
N LYS A 267 -50.81 -4.15 -15.93
CA LYS A 267 -50.17 -2.95 -16.50
C LYS A 267 -50.17 -1.63 -15.69
N GLY A 268 -48.95 -1.22 -15.35
CA GLY A 268 -48.55 0.18 -15.11
C GLY A 268 -47.03 0.27 -15.08
N LYS A 269 -46.40 0.63 -16.21
CA LYS A 269 -44.95 0.86 -16.34
C LYS A 269 -44.58 2.14 -15.57
N GLY A 270 -43.46 2.11 -14.84
CA GLY A 270 -42.83 3.29 -14.24
C GLY A 270 -41.40 2.98 -13.80
N ALA A 271 -40.45 3.43 -14.61
CA ALA A 271 -39.02 3.72 -14.38
C ALA A 271 -38.23 2.85 -13.38
N ASP A 272 -37.35 2.03 -13.95
CA ASP A 272 -36.28 1.29 -13.28
C ASP A 272 -35.16 2.26 -12.84
N GLY A 273 -34.95 2.39 -11.53
CA GLY A 273 -33.82 3.09 -10.92
C GLY A 273 -32.71 2.10 -10.60
N GLY A 274 -31.53 2.34 -11.18
CA GLY A 274 -30.39 1.43 -11.21
C GLY A 274 -30.02 0.80 -9.87
N LYS A 275 -30.15 -0.52 -9.81
CA LYS A 275 -29.49 -1.33 -8.78
C LYS A 275 -28.00 -1.41 -9.12
N ARG A 276 -27.19 -0.69 -8.33
CA ARG A 276 -25.74 -0.88 -8.24
C ARG A 276 -25.45 -2.36 -7.96
N ASN A 277 -24.65 -2.97 -8.82
CA ASN A 277 -24.02 -4.28 -8.60
C ASN A 277 -23.11 -4.18 -7.36
N GLN A 278 -23.65 -4.51 -6.18
CA GLN A 278 -22.80 -4.89 -5.05
C GLN A 278 -22.37 -6.35 -5.25
N PRO A 279 -21.09 -6.70 -5.03
CA PRO A 279 -20.68 -8.10 -5.00
C PRO A 279 -21.50 -8.83 -3.94
N ARG A 280 -22.02 -10.01 -4.29
CA ARG A 280 -22.74 -10.86 -3.35
C ARG A 280 -21.79 -11.23 -2.20
N LYS A 281 -22.19 -10.98 -0.94
CA LYS A 281 -21.45 -11.28 0.31
C LYS A 281 -20.64 -12.60 0.32
N ARG A 282 -21.09 -13.64 -0.38
CA ARG A 282 -20.40 -14.94 -0.49
C ARG A 282 -19.03 -14.88 -1.19
N GLY A 283 -18.78 -13.91 -2.07
CA GLY A 283 -17.48 -13.75 -2.74
C GLY A 283 -16.40 -13.24 -1.79
N LEU A 284 -16.75 -12.24 -0.97
CA LEU A 284 -15.85 -11.65 0.03
C LEU A 284 -15.44 -12.67 1.11
N GLU A 285 -16.38 -13.49 1.58
CA GLU A 285 -16.10 -14.56 2.56
C GLU A 285 -15.10 -15.60 2.03
N ALA A 286 -15.18 -15.94 0.74
CA ALA A 286 -14.30 -16.93 0.13
C ALA A 286 -12.88 -16.36 -0.13
N GLU A 287 -12.75 -15.06 -0.42
CA GLU A 287 -11.47 -14.36 -0.51
C GLU A 287 -10.79 -14.16 0.86
N GLU A 288 -11.56 -13.88 1.91
CA GLU A 288 -11.04 -13.85 3.28
C GLU A 288 -10.50 -15.22 3.71
N ASP A 289 -11.21 -16.31 3.38
CA ASP A 289 -10.78 -17.67 3.66
C ASP A 289 -9.50 -18.06 2.93
N LEU A 290 -9.31 -17.58 1.69
CA LEU A 290 -8.07 -17.73 0.93
C LEU A 290 -6.89 -17.05 1.63
N GLN A 291 -7.07 -15.79 2.07
CA GLN A 291 -6.02 -15.05 2.77
C GLN A 291 -5.64 -15.72 4.11
N ARG A 292 -6.61 -16.32 4.80
CA ARG A 292 -6.35 -17.12 6.02
C ARG A 292 -5.56 -18.41 5.73
N GLN A 293 -5.76 -19.02 4.57
CA GLN A 293 -5.02 -20.23 4.18
C GLN A 293 -3.61 -19.91 3.70
N ASP A 294 -3.42 -18.80 2.99
CA ASP A 294 -2.12 -18.37 2.47
C ASP A 294 -1.16 -17.91 3.57
N ASN A 295 -1.69 -17.31 4.64
CA ASN A 295 -0.94 -16.87 5.83
C ASN A 295 -0.70 -17.96 6.88
N PHE A 296 -1.05 -19.22 6.60
CA PHE A 296 -0.89 -20.31 7.56
C PHE A 296 0.58 -20.73 7.72
N ASP A 297 1.05 -20.85 8.96
CA ASP A 297 2.42 -21.27 9.25
C ASP A 297 2.60 -22.78 9.04
N LEU A 298 3.28 -23.14 7.94
CA LEU A 298 3.62 -24.51 7.60
C LEU A 298 4.72 -25.11 8.49
N GLN A 299 5.48 -24.31 9.24
CA GLN A 299 6.61 -24.80 10.05
C GLN A 299 6.15 -25.66 11.24
N ASN A 300 4.96 -25.39 11.75
CA ASN A 300 4.37 -26.10 12.89
C ASN A 300 3.44 -27.26 12.49
N VAL A 301 3.38 -27.59 11.20
CA VAL A 301 2.55 -28.70 10.70
C VAL A 301 3.24 -30.04 10.92
N ALA A 302 2.47 -31.03 11.37
CA ALA A 302 2.96 -32.40 11.52
C ALA A 302 3.60 -32.89 10.23
N GLN A 303 4.86 -33.31 10.30
CA GLN A 303 5.60 -33.80 9.15
C GLN A 303 5.06 -35.16 8.71
N ILE A 304 4.90 -35.33 7.41
CA ILE A 304 4.46 -36.58 6.79
C ILE A 304 5.53 -37.06 5.80
N ASN A 305 5.53 -38.36 5.52
CA ASN A 305 6.20 -38.91 4.35
C ASN A 305 5.12 -39.17 3.28
N ILE A 306 5.28 -38.57 2.10
CA ILE A 306 4.28 -38.70 1.03
C ILE A 306 4.15 -40.16 0.56
N ILE A 307 5.21 -40.95 0.67
CA ILE A 307 5.21 -42.37 0.28
C ILE A 307 4.18 -43.18 1.09
N ASP A 308 3.97 -42.84 2.35
CA ASP A 308 3.04 -43.54 3.24
C ASP A 308 1.56 -43.28 2.87
N LEU A 309 1.30 -42.25 2.04
CA LEU A 309 -0.03 -41.87 1.57
C LEU A 309 -0.39 -42.47 0.20
N ARG A 310 0.47 -43.32 -0.38
CA ARG A 310 0.30 -43.90 -1.71
C ARG A 310 -1.11 -44.46 -1.92
N GLY A 311 -1.78 -44.01 -2.99
CA GLY A 311 -3.14 -44.40 -3.35
C GLY A 311 -4.24 -43.58 -2.68
N GLY A 312 -3.91 -42.67 -1.75
CA GLY A 312 -4.84 -41.75 -1.08
C GLY A 312 -4.37 -40.29 -1.07
N ILE A 313 -3.30 -39.94 -1.80
CA ILE A 313 -2.71 -38.60 -1.85
C ILE A 313 -3.72 -37.58 -2.38
N LEU A 314 -4.46 -37.92 -3.44
CA LEU A 314 -5.44 -37.01 -4.03
C LEU A 314 -6.54 -36.62 -3.03
N GLU A 315 -7.07 -37.59 -2.28
CA GLU A 315 -8.08 -37.35 -1.24
C GLU A 315 -7.48 -36.50 -0.12
N HIS A 316 -6.27 -36.84 0.33
CA HIS A 316 -5.55 -36.10 1.37
C HIS A 316 -5.35 -34.61 1.00
N CYS A 317 -5.00 -34.32 -0.25
CA CYS A 317 -4.82 -32.96 -0.75
C CYS A 317 -6.11 -32.13 -0.79
N GLN A 318 -7.28 -32.76 -0.77
CA GLN A 318 -8.59 -32.08 -0.79
C GLN A 318 -9.09 -31.70 0.60
N HIS A 319 -8.37 -32.08 1.65
CA HIS A 319 -8.68 -31.72 3.03
C HIS A 319 -7.73 -30.65 3.55
N GLN A 320 -8.20 -29.83 4.50
CA GLN A 320 -7.44 -28.70 5.06
C GLN A 320 -6.09 -29.14 5.64
N ASP A 321 -6.12 -30.07 6.59
CA ASP A 321 -4.91 -30.52 7.28
C ASP A 321 -4.01 -31.34 6.35
N GLY A 322 -4.60 -32.18 5.51
CA GLY A 322 -3.84 -32.99 4.57
C GLY A 322 -3.11 -32.15 3.51
N SER A 323 -3.80 -31.15 2.94
CA SER A 323 -3.18 -30.16 2.05
C SER A 323 -2.01 -29.44 2.73
N ARG A 324 -2.19 -28.96 3.97
CA ARG A 324 -1.13 -28.28 4.74
C ARG A 324 0.08 -29.17 4.99
N GLN A 325 -0.13 -30.45 5.31
CA GLN A 325 0.94 -31.43 5.50
C GLN A 325 1.74 -31.65 4.20
N VAL A 326 1.05 -31.79 3.07
CA VAL A 326 1.70 -31.96 1.76
C VAL A 326 2.46 -30.70 1.36
N GLN A 327 1.89 -29.51 1.57
CA GLN A 327 2.56 -28.22 1.31
C GLN A 327 3.82 -28.05 2.16
N ALA A 328 3.74 -28.35 3.47
CA ALA A 328 4.87 -28.29 4.38
C ALA A 328 5.97 -29.26 3.95
N ARG A 329 5.59 -30.48 3.54
CA ARG A 329 6.52 -31.48 3.04
C ARG A 329 7.19 -31.02 1.75
N LEU A 330 6.44 -30.54 0.75
CA LEU A 330 6.99 -30.05 -0.53
C LEU A 330 7.97 -28.87 -0.37
N SER A 331 7.72 -28.01 0.61
CA SER A 331 8.55 -26.84 0.91
C SER A 331 9.83 -27.20 1.70
N SER A 332 9.90 -28.41 2.26
CA SER A 332 11.03 -28.88 3.04
C SER A 332 12.20 -29.31 2.15
N GLU A 333 13.42 -28.95 2.54
CA GLU A 333 14.65 -29.42 1.89
C GLU A 333 14.82 -30.95 1.94
N GLN A 334 14.11 -31.62 2.86
CA GLN A 334 14.16 -33.07 3.03
C GLN A 334 13.20 -33.83 2.12
N CYS A 335 12.38 -33.15 1.31
CA CYS A 335 11.45 -33.80 0.38
C CYS A 335 12.21 -34.39 -0.80
N SER A 336 12.16 -35.72 -0.91
CA SER A 336 12.88 -36.45 -1.95
C SER A 336 12.26 -36.26 -3.33
N ALA A 337 13.05 -36.48 -4.38
CA ALA A 337 12.54 -36.49 -5.75
C ALA A 337 11.49 -37.58 -5.97
N GLU A 338 11.61 -38.72 -5.28
CA GLU A 338 10.66 -39.83 -5.32
C GLU A 338 9.30 -39.42 -4.74
N GLU A 339 9.27 -38.74 -3.60
CA GLU A 339 8.03 -38.22 -3.01
C GLU A 339 7.32 -37.23 -3.93
N LYS A 340 8.07 -36.29 -4.53
CA LYS A 340 7.52 -35.33 -5.49
C LYS A 340 6.96 -36.03 -6.73
N GLN A 341 7.67 -37.04 -7.22
CA GLN A 341 7.24 -37.83 -8.37
C GLN A 341 5.99 -38.63 -8.07
N LEU A 342 5.91 -39.27 -6.91
CA LEU A 342 4.73 -40.01 -6.47
C LEU A 342 3.50 -39.09 -6.32
N LEU A 343 3.66 -37.95 -5.65
CA LEU A 343 2.61 -36.93 -5.55
C LEU A 343 2.15 -36.50 -6.94
N HIS A 344 3.10 -36.12 -7.80
CA HIS A 344 2.82 -35.66 -9.15
C HIS A 344 2.00 -36.70 -9.93
N ASP A 345 2.45 -37.94 -9.99
CA ASP A 345 1.81 -38.98 -10.80
C ASP A 345 0.41 -39.33 -10.30
N GLU A 346 0.19 -39.27 -8.99
CA GLU A 346 -1.12 -39.56 -8.41
C GLU A 346 -2.13 -38.43 -8.60
N ILE A 347 -1.71 -37.16 -8.52
CA ILE A 347 -2.65 -36.02 -8.68
C ILE A 347 -2.86 -35.61 -10.14
N LEU A 348 -1.89 -35.86 -11.03
CA LEU A 348 -1.89 -35.37 -12.42
C LEU A 348 -3.22 -35.67 -13.16
N PRO A 349 -3.81 -36.88 -13.11
CA PRO A 349 -5.06 -37.18 -13.81
C PRO A 349 -6.27 -36.34 -13.36
N SER A 350 -6.23 -35.76 -12.16
CA SER A 350 -7.30 -34.93 -11.58
C SER A 350 -6.82 -33.52 -11.24
N VAL A 351 -5.68 -33.08 -11.77
CA VAL A 351 -5.01 -31.89 -11.28
C VAL A 351 -5.81 -30.61 -11.54
N VAL A 352 -6.50 -30.48 -12.68
CA VAL A 352 -7.35 -29.31 -12.98
C VAL A 352 -8.48 -29.18 -11.94
N LYS A 353 -9.09 -30.31 -11.55
CA LYS A 353 -10.11 -30.32 -10.48
C LYS A 353 -9.48 -29.87 -9.15
N LEU A 354 -8.26 -30.32 -8.86
CA LEU A 354 -7.53 -29.95 -7.65
C LEU A 354 -7.14 -28.45 -7.64
N MET A 355 -6.81 -27.84 -8.79
CA MET A 355 -6.53 -26.40 -8.91
C MET A 355 -7.73 -25.51 -8.53
N THR A 356 -8.95 -26.03 -8.71
CA THR A 356 -10.19 -25.33 -8.32
C THR A 356 -10.70 -25.72 -6.94
N ASN A 357 -9.98 -26.59 -6.22
CA ASN A 357 -10.34 -27.00 -4.88
C ASN A 357 -9.85 -25.98 -3.84
N LYS A 358 -10.67 -25.73 -2.80
CA LYS A 358 -10.39 -24.78 -1.71
C LYS A 358 -9.01 -24.99 -1.06
N PHE A 359 -8.57 -26.23 -0.89
CA PHE A 359 -7.29 -26.57 -0.25
C PHE A 359 -6.26 -27.14 -1.24
N GLY A 360 -6.72 -27.89 -2.23
CA GLY A 360 -5.85 -28.56 -3.20
C GLY A 360 -5.07 -27.61 -4.10
N ASN A 361 -5.59 -26.41 -4.36
CA ASN A 361 -4.92 -25.41 -5.20
C ASN A 361 -3.51 -25.07 -4.67
N TYR A 362 -3.35 -24.97 -3.35
CA TYR A 362 -2.07 -24.67 -2.71
C TYR A 362 -1.04 -25.79 -2.88
N VAL A 363 -1.49 -27.06 -2.90
CA VAL A 363 -0.61 -28.19 -3.19
C VAL A 363 -0.08 -28.08 -4.62
N VAL A 364 -0.95 -27.73 -5.57
CA VAL A 364 -0.54 -27.55 -6.98
C VAL A 364 0.42 -26.37 -7.11
N GLN A 365 0.16 -25.24 -6.45
CA GLN A 365 1.09 -24.10 -6.40
C GLN A 365 2.48 -24.51 -5.87
N LYS A 366 2.54 -25.26 -4.76
CA LYS A 366 3.80 -25.76 -4.21
C LYS A 366 4.51 -26.75 -5.12
N LEU A 367 3.75 -27.58 -5.83
CA LEU A 367 4.34 -28.48 -6.82
C LEU A 367 4.88 -27.71 -8.03
N ILE A 368 4.25 -26.61 -8.44
CA ILE A 368 4.78 -25.69 -9.46
C ILE A 368 6.10 -25.08 -8.96
N GLU A 369 6.13 -24.52 -7.76
CA GLU A 369 7.32 -23.87 -7.18
C GLU A 369 8.50 -24.83 -7.00
N HIS A 370 8.27 -26.04 -6.48
CA HIS A 370 9.32 -26.97 -6.05
C HIS A 370 9.50 -28.21 -6.95
N GLY A 371 8.66 -28.37 -7.97
CA GLY A 371 8.71 -29.47 -8.93
C GLY A 371 9.84 -29.31 -9.95
N SER A 372 10.21 -30.43 -10.58
CA SER A 372 11.19 -30.45 -11.66
C SER A 372 10.64 -29.78 -12.93
N PRO A 373 11.49 -29.34 -13.87
CA PRO A 373 11.04 -28.80 -15.17
C PRO A 373 10.09 -29.76 -15.92
N GLN A 374 10.35 -31.07 -15.84
CA GLN A 374 9.49 -32.08 -16.48
C GLN A 374 8.10 -32.18 -15.82
N GLN A 375 8.03 -32.06 -14.50
CA GLN A 375 6.76 -32.02 -13.77
C GLN A 375 5.98 -30.75 -14.11
N ARG A 376 6.64 -29.59 -14.13
CA ARG A 376 6.01 -28.31 -14.54
C ARG A 376 5.45 -28.38 -15.96
N LYS A 377 6.20 -28.97 -16.89
CA LYS A 377 5.73 -29.17 -18.26
C LYS A 377 4.51 -30.09 -18.35
N SER A 378 4.49 -31.17 -17.57
CA SER A 378 3.35 -32.09 -17.51
C SER A 378 2.11 -31.41 -16.89
N LEU A 379 2.32 -30.57 -15.86
CA LEU A 379 1.26 -29.73 -15.28
C LEU A 379 0.72 -28.71 -16.28
N ALA A 380 1.59 -28.04 -17.04
CA ALA A 380 1.18 -27.10 -18.09
C ALA A 380 0.33 -27.80 -19.15
N GLN A 381 0.75 -28.98 -19.62
CA GLN A 381 -0.03 -29.79 -20.57
C GLN A 381 -1.40 -30.18 -20.01
N ALA A 382 -1.49 -30.50 -18.72
CA ALA A 382 -2.76 -30.81 -18.07
C ALA A 382 -3.69 -29.59 -17.92
N MET A 383 -3.15 -28.36 -17.94
CA MET A 383 -3.95 -27.11 -17.89
C MET A 383 -4.53 -26.72 -19.26
N GLU A 384 -4.00 -27.25 -20.36
CA GLU A 384 -4.45 -26.90 -21.72
C GLU A 384 -5.95 -27.13 -21.89
N ASN A 385 -6.61 -26.20 -22.58
CA ASN A 385 -8.06 -26.16 -22.80
C ASN A 385 -8.89 -25.89 -21.52
N SER A 386 -8.24 -25.56 -20.40
CA SER A 386 -8.90 -25.20 -19.14
C SER A 386 -8.47 -23.82 -18.62
N ILE A 387 -7.64 -23.07 -19.35
CA ILE A 387 -7.03 -21.83 -18.87
C ILE A 387 -8.08 -20.75 -18.59
N LEU A 388 -9.02 -20.52 -19.50
CA LEU A 388 -10.08 -19.54 -19.28
C LEU A 388 -10.95 -19.91 -18.06
N SER A 389 -11.30 -21.20 -17.95
CA SER A 389 -12.07 -21.71 -16.81
C SER A 389 -11.31 -21.54 -15.49
N LEU A 390 -10.00 -21.78 -15.48
CA LEU A 390 -9.15 -21.62 -14.30
C LEU A 390 -8.96 -20.14 -13.95
N ALA A 391 -8.73 -19.27 -14.94
CA ALA A 391 -8.56 -17.84 -14.74
C ALA A 391 -9.83 -17.19 -14.17
N SER A 392 -10.99 -17.70 -14.54
CA SER A 392 -12.29 -17.21 -14.07
C SER A 392 -12.71 -17.83 -12.72
N GLN A 393 -11.92 -18.74 -12.15
CA GLN A 393 -12.23 -19.43 -10.90
C GLN A 393 -11.41 -18.86 -9.74
N LEU A 394 -12.08 -18.68 -8.59
CA LEU A 394 -11.52 -18.09 -7.37
C LEU A 394 -10.16 -18.67 -6.92
N TYR A 395 -9.97 -19.99 -6.99
CA TYR A 395 -8.71 -20.67 -6.62
C TYR A 395 -7.80 -20.86 -7.83
N GLY A 396 -8.37 -21.19 -8.98
CA GLY A 396 -7.64 -21.45 -10.22
C GLY A 396 -6.79 -20.25 -10.68
N CYS A 397 -7.27 -19.02 -10.48
CA CYS A 397 -6.52 -17.82 -10.87
C CYS A 397 -5.21 -17.66 -10.09
N PHE A 398 -5.14 -18.11 -8.83
CA PHE A 398 -3.90 -18.11 -8.05
C PHE A 398 -2.90 -19.11 -8.61
N VAL A 399 -3.36 -20.33 -8.93
CA VAL A 399 -2.51 -21.35 -9.56
C VAL A 399 -1.92 -20.84 -10.88
N LEU A 400 -2.73 -20.20 -11.73
CA LEU A 400 -2.25 -19.63 -12.99
C LEU A 400 -1.27 -18.47 -12.78
N GLN A 401 -1.45 -17.64 -11.75
CA GLN A 401 -0.47 -16.59 -11.41
C GLN A 401 0.87 -17.19 -10.97
N THR A 402 0.87 -18.21 -10.11
CA THR A 402 2.09 -18.95 -9.73
C THR A 402 2.74 -19.62 -10.94
N ALA A 403 1.94 -20.23 -11.81
CA ALA A 403 2.42 -20.82 -13.06
C ALA A 403 3.12 -19.76 -13.94
N LEU A 404 2.52 -18.58 -14.11
CA LEU A 404 3.09 -17.47 -14.87
C LEU A 404 4.41 -16.94 -14.28
N GLU A 405 4.61 -17.06 -12.97
CA GLU A 405 5.85 -16.65 -12.29
C GLU A 405 6.98 -17.68 -12.45
N VAL A 406 6.64 -18.97 -12.44
CA VAL A 406 7.62 -20.07 -12.30
C VAL A 406 7.89 -20.83 -13.60
N PHE A 407 6.90 -20.99 -14.49
CA PHE A 407 7.07 -21.74 -15.73
C PHE A 407 8.10 -21.12 -16.67
N GLU A 408 8.54 -21.82 -17.70
CA GLU A 408 9.38 -21.24 -18.76
C GLU A 408 8.52 -20.44 -19.75
N GLU A 409 9.13 -19.62 -20.61
CA GLU A 409 8.40 -18.74 -21.54
C GLU A 409 7.40 -19.51 -22.42
N SER A 410 7.74 -20.74 -22.83
CA SER A 410 6.91 -21.52 -23.75
C SER A 410 5.55 -21.88 -23.12
N GLU A 411 5.56 -22.33 -21.87
CA GLU A 411 4.37 -22.67 -21.10
C GLU A 411 3.61 -21.41 -20.65
N ARG A 412 4.31 -20.32 -20.28
CA ARG A 412 3.65 -19.02 -20.01
C ARG A 412 2.91 -18.50 -21.24
N SER A 413 3.51 -18.67 -22.42
CA SER A 413 2.91 -18.26 -23.70
C SER A 413 1.68 -19.10 -24.03
N MET A 414 1.68 -20.40 -23.70
CA MET A 414 0.49 -21.25 -23.83
C MET A 414 -0.70 -20.68 -23.03
N ILE A 415 -0.46 -20.29 -21.77
CA ILE A 415 -1.50 -19.67 -20.91
C ILE A 415 -2.03 -18.39 -21.56
N ALA A 416 -1.15 -17.52 -22.04
CA ALA A 416 -1.57 -16.26 -22.68
C ALA A 416 -2.35 -16.51 -23.99
N ASN A 417 -1.89 -17.44 -24.83
CA ASN A 417 -2.52 -17.74 -26.11
C ASN A 417 -3.96 -18.26 -25.96
N GLU A 418 -4.24 -19.07 -24.94
CA GLU A 418 -5.60 -19.57 -24.71
C GLU A 418 -6.58 -18.43 -24.31
N LEU A 419 -6.07 -17.34 -23.71
CA LEU A 419 -6.86 -16.16 -23.38
C LEU A 419 -7.05 -15.19 -24.55
N GLN A 420 -6.44 -15.44 -25.72
CA GLN A 420 -6.38 -14.50 -26.84
C GLN A 420 -7.74 -13.99 -27.32
N ASN A 421 -8.75 -14.86 -27.34
CA ASN A 421 -10.09 -14.54 -27.81
C ASN A 421 -11.03 -14.05 -26.70
N HIS A 422 -10.51 -13.91 -25.47
CA HIS A 422 -11.29 -13.62 -24.27
C HIS A 422 -10.75 -12.40 -23.51
N VAL A 423 -9.97 -11.52 -24.16
CA VAL A 423 -9.31 -10.38 -23.50
C VAL A 423 -10.30 -9.47 -22.78
N LEU A 424 -11.35 -9.01 -23.46
CA LEU A 424 -12.33 -8.11 -22.85
C LEU A 424 -13.16 -8.79 -21.76
N GLU A 425 -13.51 -10.07 -21.96
CA GLU A 425 -14.17 -10.91 -20.94
C GLU A 425 -13.28 -11.03 -19.68
N CYS A 426 -11.98 -11.25 -19.86
CA CYS A 426 -11.04 -11.32 -18.75
C CYS A 426 -10.88 -9.99 -18.01
N ILE A 427 -10.93 -8.86 -18.72
CA ILE A 427 -10.87 -7.52 -18.11
C ILE A 427 -12.08 -7.28 -17.22
N ASP A 428 -13.28 -7.66 -17.67
CA ASP A 428 -14.54 -7.50 -16.92
C ASP A 428 -14.70 -8.52 -15.77
N HIS A 429 -13.86 -9.55 -15.75
CA HIS A 429 -13.97 -10.62 -14.75
C HIS A 429 -13.13 -10.36 -13.49
N HIS A 430 -13.76 -10.54 -12.32
CA HIS A 430 -13.17 -10.30 -10.99
C HIS A 430 -11.84 -11.05 -10.71
N HIS A 431 -11.72 -12.30 -11.17
CA HIS A 431 -10.50 -13.10 -11.04
C HIS A 431 -9.58 -13.07 -12.28
N ALA A 432 -10.13 -13.28 -13.49
CA ALA A 432 -9.31 -13.40 -14.71
C ALA A 432 -8.52 -12.14 -15.07
N ASN A 433 -8.94 -10.94 -14.63
CA ASN A 433 -8.17 -9.71 -14.84
C ASN A 433 -6.77 -9.79 -14.22
N HIS A 434 -6.61 -10.52 -13.10
CA HIS A 434 -5.31 -10.71 -12.45
C HIS A 434 -4.39 -11.59 -13.30
N VAL A 435 -4.93 -12.65 -13.89
CA VAL A 435 -4.18 -13.56 -14.77
C VAL A 435 -3.76 -12.82 -16.04
N LEU A 436 -4.68 -12.11 -16.69
CA LEU A 436 -4.37 -11.31 -17.89
C LEU A 436 -3.31 -10.23 -17.61
N ARG A 437 -3.42 -9.53 -16.47
CA ARG A 437 -2.40 -8.56 -16.05
C ARG A 437 -1.05 -9.23 -15.80
N LYS A 438 -1.03 -10.39 -15.13
CA LYS A 438 0.20 -11.14 -14.87
C LYS A 438 0.84 -11.63 -16.17
N CYS A 439 0.06 -12.05 -17.17
CA CYS A 439 0.58 -12.33 -18.52
C CYS A 439 1.34 -11.12 -19.08
N VAL A 440 0.73 -9.93 -19.07
CA VAL A 440 1.36 -8.68 -19.52
C VAL A 440 2.59 -8.31 -18.67
N GLU A 441 2.59 -8.60 -17.37
CA GLU A 441 3.70 -8.33 -16.45
C GLU A 441 4.94 -9.19 -16.78
N VAL A 442 4.76 -10.49 -17.05
CA VAL A 442 5.89 -11.44 -17.14
C VAL A 442 6.32 -11.80 -18.56
N LEU A 443 5.46 -11.63 -19.57
CA LEU A 443 5.77 -12.01 -20.96
C LEU A 443 6.36 -10.85 -21.78
N PRO A 444 7.17 -11.14 -22.81
CA PRO A 444 7.62 -10.13 -23.76
C PRO A 444 6.46 -9.66 -24.66
N TYR A 445 6.62 -8.50 -25.30
CA TYR A 445 5.56 -7.83 -26.06
C TYR A 445 4.94 -8.74 -27.14
N GLU A 446 5.76 -9.50 -27.86
CA GLU A 446 5.35 -10.34 -28.98
C GLU A 446 4.27 -11.35 -28.55
N ARG A 447 4.38 -11.87 -27.32
CA ARG A 447 3.49 -12.89 -26.75
C ARG A 447 2.18 -12.32 -26.23
N VAL A 448 2.10 -11.01 -25.98
CA VAL A 448 0.89 -10.34 -25.45
C VAL A 448 0.38 -9.24 -26.37
N SER A 449 0.94 -9.12 -27.58
CA SER A 449 0.55 -8.12 -28.58
C SER A 449 -0.95 -8.19 -28.94
N PHE A 450 -1.55 -9.39 -28.86
CA PHE A 450 -2.98 -9.59 -29.04
C PHE A 450 -3.83 -8.88 -27.97
N VAL A 451 -3.33 -8.73 -26.73
CA VAL A 451 -4.04 -8.03 -25.67
C VAL A 451 -4.23 -6.58 -26.08
N ILE A 452 -3.15 -5.95 -26.54
CA ILE A 452 -3.13 -4.55 -26.98
C ILE A 452 -4.02 -4.37 -28.21
N ALA A 453 -3.94 -5.30 -29.17
CA ALA A 453 -4.80 -5.27 -30.36
C ALA A 453 -6.30 -5.32 -30.02
N ASN A 454 -6.70 -6.00 -28.93
CA ASN A 454 -8.09 -6.03 -28.48
C ASN A 454 -8.54 -4.73 -27.77
N LEU A 455 -7.61 -3.87 -27.35
CA LEU A 455 -7.94 -2.58 -26.71
C LEU A 455 -8.06 -1.43 -27.72
N GLU A 456 -7.52 -1.59 -28.92
CA GLU A 456 -7.60 -0.60 -29.99
C GLU A 456 -9.07 -0.26 -30.30
N GLY A 457 -9.41 1.03 -30.28
CA GLY A 457 -10.78 1.53 -30.49
C GLY A 457 -11.70 1.42 -29.27
N ASN A 458 -11.22 0.88 -28.14
CA ASN A 458 -11.96 0.80 -26.88
C ASN A 458 -11.13 1.31 -25.68
N ALA A 459 -10.03 2.02 -25.93
CA ALA A 459 -9.07 2.43 -24.90
C ALA A 459 -9.72 3.32 -23.85
N GLU A 460 -10.60 4.22 -24.27
CA GLU A 460 -11.35 5.10 -23.37
C GLU A 460 -12.24 4.31 -22.40
N GLU A 461 -13.05 3.38 -22.90
CA GLU A 461 -13.94 2.57 -22.07
C GLU A 461 -13.15 1.67 -21.11
N VAL A 462 -12.04 1.09 -21.59
CA VAL A 462 -11.15 0.28 -20.75
C VAL A 462 -10.47 1.15 -19.68
N ALA A 463 -10.14 2.40 -19.96
CA ALA A 463 -9.57 3.33 -18.99
C ALA A 463 -10.56 3.73 -17.89
N LYS A 464 -11.86 3.76 -18.19
CA LYS A 464 -12.94 4.01 -17.21
C LYS A 464 -13.34 2.74 -16.45
N HIS A 465 -12.76 1.59 -16.77
CA HIS A 465 -13.08 0.32 -16.11
C HIS A 465 -12.24 0.09 -14.84
N VAL A 466 -12.87 -0.44 -13.78
CA VAL A 466 -12.26 -0.69 -12.46
C VAL A 466 -11.00 -1.56 -12.50
N TYR A 467 -10.95 -2.53 -13.43
CA TYR A 467 -9.78 -3.39 -13.65
C TYR A 467 -8.99 -2.99 -14.90
N GLY A 468 -9.68 -2.45 -15.91
CA GLY A 468 -9.08 -2.10 -17.21
C GLY A 468 -8.08 -0.96 -17.07
N CYS A 469 -8.36 0.03 -16.21
CA CYS A 469 -7.47 1.16 -15.95
C CYS A 469 -6.09 0.72 -15.42
N ARG A 470 -6.04 -0.37 -14.65
CA ARG A 470 -4.79 -0.94 -14.11
C ARG A 470 -4.01 -1.69 -15.19
N LEU A 471 -4.71 -2.43 -16.06
CA LEU A 471 -4.09 -3.10 -17.20
C LEU A 471 -3.48 -2.09 -18.19
N LEU A 472 -4.21 -1.01 -18.50
CA LEU A 472 -3.70 0.06 -19.36
C LEU A 472 -2.45 0.72 -18.78
N GLN A 473 -2.44 1.09 -17.50
CA GLN A 473 -1.25 1.65 -16.86
C GLN A 473 -0.03 0.72 -16.98
N LEU A 474 -0.22 -0.60 -16.83
CA LEU A 474 0.86 -1.56 -17.02
C LEU A 474 1.36 -1.62 -18.46
N ILE A 475 0.46 -1.67 -19.44
CA ILE A 475 0.79 -1.67 -20.87
C ILE A 475 1.58 -0.39 -21.22
N LEU A 476 1.09 0.77 -20.78
CA LEU A 476 1.75 2.06 -21.00
C LEU A 476 3.10 2.16 -20.28
N THR A 477 3.26 1.54 -19.12
CA THR A 477 4.56 1.51 -18.44
C THR A 477 5.57 0.66 -19.21
N LYS A 478 5.16 -0.53 -19.64
CA LYS A 478 6.06 -1.57 -20.13
C LYS A 478 6.38 -1.41 -21.62
N TYR A 479 5.41 -1.00 -22.43
CA TYR A 479 5.50 -1.08 -23.89
C TYR A 479 5.45 0.26 -24.62
N LYS A 480 5.55 1.40 -23.91
CA LYS A 480 5.46 2.74 -24.52
C LYS A 480 6.41 3.04 -25.68
N LYS A 481 7.49 2.26 -25.84
CA LYS A 481 8.47 2.46 -26.93
C LYS A 481 8.46 1.36 -27.98
N GLU A 482 7.64 0.33 -27.80
CA GLU A 482 7.79 -0.90 -28.57
C GLU A 482 7.11 -0.81 -29.94
N THR A 483 5.92 -0.20 -30.06
CA THR A 483 5.15 -0.25 -31.32
C THR A 483 4.21 0.92 -31.59
N ASP A 484 3.87 1.09 -32.88
CA ASP A 484 2.83 2.00 -33.39
C ASP A 484 1.44 1.69 -32.81
N ARG A 485 1.17 0.45 -32.43
CA ARG A 485 -0.09 0.03 -31.78
C ARG A 485 -0.24 0.66 -30.41
N VAL A 486 0.83 0.63 -29.61
CA VAL A 486 0.82 1.29 -28.29
C VAL A 486 0.70 2.80 -28.46
N GLN A 487 1.34 3.40 -29.47
CA GLN A 487 1.15 4.81 -29.78
C GLN A 487 -0.30 5.13 -30.17
N SER A 488 -0.92 4.31 -31.01
CA SER A 488 -2.33 4.47 -31.40
C SER A 488 -3.27 4.42 -30.19
N LEU A 489 -2.97 3.55 -29.22
CA LEU A 489 -3.69 3.45 -27.94
C LEU A 489 -3.50 4.72 -27.10
N ILE A 490 -2.28 5.24 -27.01
CA ILE A 490 -2.00 6.50 -26.30
C ILE A 490 -2.75 7.67 -26.96
N ASP A 491 -2.71 7.75 -28.29
CA ASP A 491 -3.42 8.81 -29.03
C ASP A 491 -4.93 8.76 -28.77
N GLU A 492 -5.52 7.56 -28.69
CA GLU A 492 -6.92 7.38 -28.32
C GLU A 492 -7.22 7.92 -26.91
N LEU A 493 -6.40 7.56 -25.93
CA LEU A 493 -6.52 8.06 -24.55
C LEU A 493 -6.34 9.58 -24.48
N VAL A 494 -5.40 10.14 -25.24
CA VAL A 494 -5.14 11.59 -25.27
C VAL A 494 -6.30 12.35 -25.91
N ARG A 495 -7.01 11.79 -26.90
CA ARG A 495 -8.24 12.39 -27.46
C ARG A 495 -9.39 12.44 -26.44
N ALA A 496 -9.44 11.48 -25.52
CA ALA A 496 -10.48 11.38 -24.49
C ALA A 496 -10.09 11.98 -23.13
N VAL A 497 -8.95 12.70 -23.04
CA VAL A 497 -8.34 13.06 -21.76
C VAL A 497 -9.24 13.91 -20.85
N GLY A 498 -10.10 14.76 -21.43
CA GLY A 498 -11.05 15.60 -20.68
C GLY A 498 -12.05 14.75 -19.88
N ASP A 499 -12.69 13.79 -20.55
CA ASP A 499 -13.65 12.88 -19.94
C ASP A 499 -12.97 11.91 -18.98
N LEU A 500 -11.79 11.39 -19.36
CA LEU A 500 -11.00 10.51 -18.51
C LEU A 500 -10.54 11.20 -17.22
N ALA A 501 -10.13 12.46 -17.26
CA ALA A 501 -9.70 13.20 -16.07
C ALA A 501 -10.83 13.35 -15.04
N CYS A 502 -12.07 13.37 -15.49
CA CYS A 502 -13.26 13.49 -14.63
C CYS A 502 -13.85 12.13 -14.24
N ASP A 503 -13.34 11.02 -14.77
CA ASP A 503 -13.83 9.68 -14.44
C ASP A 503 -13.20 9.14 -13.14
N THR A 504 -13.95 8.28 -12.42
CA THR A 504 -13.52 7.70 -11.14
C THR A 504 -12.28 6.79 -11.28
N TYR A 505 -12.07 6.17 -12.45
CA TYR A 505 -10.93 5.30 -12.75
C TYR A 505 -10.02 5.89 -13.83
N GLY A 506 -10.60 6.53 -14.85
CA GLY A 506 -9.88 7.16 -15.95
C GLY A 506 -8.85 8.20 -15.48
N ASN A 507 -9.13 8.90 -14.38
CA ASN A 507 -8.21 9.92 -13.85
C ASN A 507 -6.82 9.33 -13.52
N TYR A 508 -6.74 8.07 -13.10
CA TYR A 508 -5.46 7.40 -12.83
C TYR A 508 -4.66 7.15 -14.10
N VAL A 509 -5.34 6.86 -15.22
CA VAL A 509 -4.69 6.73 -16.53
C VAL A 509 -4.16 8.08 -17.01
N VAL A 510 -4.92 9.16 -16.82
CA VAL A 510 -4.45 10.51 -17.16
C VAL A 510 -3.26 10.93 -16.28
N GLN A 511 -3.33 10.71 -14.97
CA GLN A 511 -2.20 10.94 -14.07
C GLN A 511 -0.97 10.13 -14.53
N HIS A 512 -1.15 8.88 -14.94
CA HIS A 512 -0.08 8.06 -15.47
C HIS A 512 0.56 8.66 -16.72
N LEU A 513 -0.22 9.18 -17.66
CA LEU A 513 0.27 9.87 -18.86
C LEU A 513 1.06 11.14 -18.49
N VAL A 514 0.56 11.94 -17.55
CA VAL A 514 1.23 13.15 -17.07
C VAL A 514 2.58 12.84 -16.41
N VAL A 515 2.65 11.78 -15.62
CA VAL A 515 3.87 11.40 -14.89
C VAL A 515 4.88 10.71 -15.82
N ASN A 516 4.44 9.70 -16.58
CA ASN A 516 5.31 8.74 -17.27
C ASN A 516 5.36 8.88 -18.80
N GLY A 517 4.46 9.68 -19.37
CA GLY A 517 4.41 9.96 -20.81
C GLY A 517 5.64 10.69 -21.31
N ASP A 518 5.84 10.70 -22.63
CA ASP A 518 6.86 11.53 -23.24
C ASP A 518 6.42 13.01 -23.32
N ALA A 519 7.33 13.88 -23.75
CA ALA A 519 7.09 15.31 -23.83
C ALA A 519 5.92 15.67 -24.75
N TYR A 520 5.70 14.90 -25.83
CA TYR A 520 4.63 15.16 -26.79
C TYR A 520 3.26 14.89 -26.15
N TYR A 521 3.10 13.75 -25.48
CA TYR A 521 1.83 13.40 -24.83
C TYR A 521 1.55 14.27 -23.62
N LYS A 522 2.56 14.58 -22.80
CA LYS A 522 2.41 15.52 -21.68
C LYS A 522 1.90 16.88 -22.17
N TYR A 523 2.52 17.43 -23.22
CA TYR A 523 2.09 18.68 -23.80
C TYR A 523 0.63 18.63 -24.27
N ASN A 524 0.23 17.58 -24.99
CA ASN A 524 -1.15 17.45 -25.49
C ASN A 524 -2.18 17.32 -24.35
N VAL A 525 -1.87 16.54 -23.31
CA VAL A 525 -2.71 16.45 -22.10
C VAL A 525 -2.83 17.82 -21.44
N HIS A 526 -1.71 18.53 -21.30
CA HIS A 526 -1.68 19.88 -20.75
C HIS A 526 -2.56 20.87 -21.53
N GLN A 527 -2.40 20.94 -22.84
CA GLN A 527 -3.15 21.88 -23.68
C GLN A 527 -4.66 21.61 -23.65
N GLN A 528 -5.08 20.35 -23.72
CA GLN A 528 -6.51 20.01 -23.71
C GLN A 528 -7.18 20.33 -22.38
N LEU A 529 -6.53 20.00 -21.26
CA LEU A 529 -7.11 20.22 -19.93
C LEU A 529 -7.04 21.70 -19.50
N LEU A 530 -6.06 22.48 -19.99
CA LEU A 530 -5.93 23.90 -19.66
C LEU A 530 -7.16 24.72 -20.05
N GLY A 531 -7.83 24.37 -21.16
CA GLY A 531 -9.05 25.04 -21.62
C GLY A 531 -10.19 25.05 -20.59
N ASN A 532 -10.29 23.98 -19.79
CA ASN A 532 -11.31 23.79 -18.75
C ASN A 532 -10.72 23.75 -17.32
N LEU A 533 -9.59 24.41 -17.08
CA LEU A 533 -8.90 24.36 -15.78
C LEU A 533 -9.82 24.66 -14.59
N GLY A 534 -10.73 25.64 -14.71
CA GLY A 534 -11.65 26.02 -13.63
C GLY A 534 -12.56 24.89 -13.18
N GLY A 535 -13.17 24.16 -14.13
CA GLY A 535 -14.02 23.01 -13.80
C GLY A 535 -13.23 21.84 -13.21
N LEU A 536 -12.00 21.63 -13.68
CA LEU A 536 -11.15 20.53 -13.21
C LEU A 536 -10.65 20.75 -11.78
N LEU A 537 -10.34 22.00 -11.41
CA LEU A 537 -9.87 22.35 -10.06
C LEU A 537 -10.86 21.94 -8.97
N GLN A 538 -12.16 22.04 -9.24
CA GLN A 538 -13.24 21.75 -8.28
C GLN A 538 -13.79 20.32 -8.41
N HIS A 539 -13.26 19.50 -9.32
CA HIS A 539 -13.75 18.16 -9.55
C HIS A 539 -13.01 17.14 -8.67
N GLN A 540 -13.73 16.28 -7.95
CA GLN A 540 -13.17 15.31 -7.01
C GLN A 540 -12.04 14.45 -7.61
N ALA A 541 -12.21 13.96 -8.84
CA ALA A 541 -11.20 13.14 -9.50
C ALA A 541 -10.17 13.97 -10.30
N ALA A 542 -10.61 15.10 -10.87
CA ALA A 542 -9.77 15.82 -11.83
C ALA A 542 -8.81 16.79 -11.13
N SER A 543 -9.12 17.22 -9.91
CA SER A 543 -8.21 18.03 -9.09
C SER A 543 -6.86 17.31 -8.91
N HIS A 544 -6.87 15.99 -8.72
CA HIS A 544 -5.65 15.18 -8.64
C HIS A 544 -4.86 15.13 -9.95
N VAL A 545 -5.55 15.15 -11.08
CA VAL A 545 -4.90 15.28 -12.40
C VAL A 545 -4.22 16.64 -12.50
N VAL A 546 -4.89 17.73 -12.11
CA VAL A 546 -4.31 19.08 -12.13
C VAL A 546 -3.12 19.20 -11.19
N GLU A 547 -3.17 18.60 -9.99
CA GLU A 547 -2.01 18.50 -9.08
C GLU A 547 -0.81 17.89 -9.80
N LYS A 548 -1.01 16.75 -10.49
CA LYS A 548 0.06 16.06 -11.21
C LYS A 548 0.57 16.85 -12.41
N MET A 549 -0.31 17.53 -13.14
CA MET A 549 0.08 18.40 -14.23
C MET A 549 0.99 19.52 -13.73
N TYR A 550 0.65 20.16 -12.61
CA TYR A 550 1.47 21.24 -12.08
C TYR A 550 2.81 20.72 -11.50
N GLU A 551 2.78 19.60 -10.78
CA GLU A 551 3.95 18.95 -10.18
C GLU A 551 4.98 18.51 -11.23
N HIS A 552 4.52 17.95 -12.35
CA HIS A 552 5.39 17.37 -13.38
C HIS A 552 5.53 18.20 -14.65
N GLY A 553 4.84 19.33 -14.75
CA GLY A 553 4.89 20.22 -15.90
C GLY A 553 6.22 20.97 -16.04
N THR A 554 6.49 21.51 -17.22
CA THR A 554 7.62 22.42 -17.44
C THR A 554 7.38 23.77 -16.77
N LYS A 555 8.40 24.66 -16.78
CA LYS A 555 8.21 26.03 -16.25
C LYS A 555 7.14 26.76 -17.07
N GLU A 556 7.15 26.58 -18.38
CA GLU A 556 6.22 27.20 -19.33
C GLU A 556 4.79 26.69 -19.13
N GLU A 557 4.61 25.38 -18.93
CA GLU A 557 3.30 24.78 -18.65
C GLU A 557 2.73 25.25 -17.31
N ARG A 558 3.57 25.33 -16.27
CA ARG A 558 3.16 25.92 -14.98
C ARG A 558 2.77 27.39 -15.13
N SER A 559 3.55 28.18 -15.86
CA SER A 559 3.23 29.59 -16.11
C SER A 559 1.90 29.74 -16.86
N ALA A 560 1.62 28.91 -17.87
CA ALA A 560 0.33 28.94 -18.56
C ALA A 560 -0.86 28.59 -17.63
N MET A 561 -0.67 27.65 -16.69
CA MET A 561 -1.67 27.36 -15.66
C MET A 561 -1.88 28.51 -14.69
N LEU A 562 -0.80 29.21 -14.30
CA LEU A 562 -0.86 30.39 -13.45
C LEU A 562 -1.58 31.54 -14.14
N ASP A 563 -1.28 31.81 -15.41
CA ASP A 563 -1.95 32.85 -16.18
C ASP A 563 -3.45 32.56 -16.27
N ARG A 564 -3.84 31.31 -16.55
CA ARG A 564 -5.25 30.89 -16.56
C ARG A 564 -5.92 31.07 -15.19
N LEU A 565 -5.23 30.70 -14.11
CA LEU A 565 -5.74 30.83 -12.75
C LEU A 565 -5.90 32.29 -12.31
N LEU A 566 -4.87 33.11 -12.53
CA LEU A 566 -4.75 34.45 -11.97
C LEU A 566 -5.34 35.54 -12.87
N MET A 567 -5.51 35.27 -14.17
CA MET A 567 -6.12 36.23 -15.11
C MET A 567 -7.55 35.81 -15.45
N ASP A 568 -7.73 34.63 -16.04
CA ASP A 568 -9.04 34.22 -16.57
C ASP A 568 -10.01 33.77 -15.47
N LEU A 569 -9.49 33.09 -14.45
CA LEU A 569 -10.26 32.63 -13.28
C LEU A 569 -10.19 33.60 -12.10
N ALA A 570 -9.62 34.81 -12.27
CA ALA A 570 -9.51 35.81 -11.19
C ALA A 570 -10.82 36.06 -10.44
N PRO A 571 -12.00 36.17 -11.10
CA PRO A 571 -13.27 36.35 -10.40
C PRO A 571 -13.71 35.15 -9.55
N GLN A 572 -13.25 33.94 -9.91
CA GLN A 572 -13.60 32.68 -9.25
C GLN A 572 -12.55 32.29 -8.19
N LEU A 573 -11.37 32.91 -8.21
CA LEU A 573 -10.25 32.58 -7.32
C LEU A 573 -10.64 32.54 -5.83
N PRO A 574 -11.46 33.48 -5.29
CA PRO A 574 -11.92 33.37 -3.90
C PRO A 574 -12.75 32.10 -3.63
N LEU A 575 -13.60 31.69 -4.58
CA LEU A 575 -14.39 30.46 -4.45
C LEU A 575 -13.48 29.22 -4.49
N LEU A 576 -12.49 29.21 -5.39
CA LEU A 576 -11.51 28.12 -5.51
C LEU A 576 -10.64 27.98 -4.25
N MET A 577 -10.30 29.10 -3.61
CA MET A 577 -9.53 29.11 -2.36
C MET A 577 -10.25 28.41 -1.19
N ASN A 578 -11.58 28.45 -1.16
CA ASN A 578 -12.44 27.79 -0.16
C ASN A 578 -13.09 26.49 -0.66
N ASP A 579 -12.83 26.09 -1.90
CA ASP A 579 -13.38 24.85 -2.45
C ASP A 579 -12.67 23.64 -1.85
N LYS A 580 -13.43 22.61 -1.46
CA LYS A 580 -12.91 21.39 -0.81
C LYS A 580 -11.89 20.58 -1.63
N TYR A 581 -11.82 20.78 -2.94
CA TYR A 581 -10.83 20.13 -3.81
C TYR A 581 -9.80 21.14 -4.32
N ALA A 582 -10.24 22.28 -4.85
CA ALA A 582 -9.33 23.24 -5.48
C ALA A 582 -8.30 23.82 -4.51
N ASN A 583 -8.64 23.97 -3.22
CA ASN A 583 -7.70 24.42 -2.20
C ASN A 583 -6.43 23.55 -2.14
N HIS A 584 -6.55 22.22 -2.32
CA HIS A 584 -5.42 21.30 -2.29
C HIS A 584 -4.53 21.50 -3.50
N VAL A 585 -5.14 21.72 -4.68
CA VAL A 585 -4.42 22.04 -5.90
C VAL A 585 -3.64 23.34 -5.74
N LEU A 586 -4.26 24.39 -5.19
CA LEU A 586 -3.59 25.67 -4.96
C LEU A 586 -2.42 25.56 -3.99
N GLN A 587 -2.56 24.75 -2.93
CA GLN A 587 -1.45 24.44 -2.02
C GLN A 587 -0.30 23.74 -2.75
N ARG A 588 -0.59 22.76 -3.62
CA ARG A 588 0.43 22.11 -4.47
C ARG A 588 1.07 23.08 -5.45
N MET A 589 0.29 23.98 -6.03
CA MET A 589 0.82 25.00 -6.92
C MET A 589 1.86 25.86 -6.21
N ILE A 590 1.62 26.26 -4.96
CA ILE A 590 2.61 26.99 -4.16
C ILE A 590 3.85 26.12 -3.88
N ASP A 591 3.65 24.86 -3.47
CA ASP A 591 4.73 23.94 -3.07
C ASP A 591 5.70 23.60 -4.22
N PHE A 592 5.21 23.55 -5.46
CA PHE A 592 5.98 23.17 -6.66
C PHE A 592 6.35 24.36 -7.57
N SER A 593 6.04 25.59 -7.16
CA SER A 593 6.42 26.81 -7.87
C SER A 593 7.86 27.23 -7.56
N ASP A 594 8.53 27.84 -8.55
CA ASP A 594 9.77 28.58 -8.29
C ASP A 594 9.49 29.92 -7.58
N ALA A 595 10.53 30.68 -7.21
CA ALA A 595 10.36 31.91 -6.44
C ALA A 595 9.52 32.98 -7.15
N GLU A 596 9.60 33.06 -8.47
CA GLU A 596 8.84 34.01 -9.29
C GLU A 596 7.36 33.62 -9.33
N GLN A 597 7.09 32.35 -9.62
CA GLN A 597 5.76 31.75 -9.65
C GLN A 597 5.07 31.80 -8.27
N GLN A 598 5.81 31.55 -7.19
CA GLN A 598 5.30 31.70 -5.83
C GLN A 598 4.92 33.14 -5.51
N GLN A 599 5.68 34.12 -6.01
CA GLN A 599 5.34 35.52 -5.82
C GLN A 599 4.06 35.88 -6.57
N GLN A 600 3.91 35.43 -7.82
CA GLN A 600 2.67 35.62 -8.60
C GLN A 600 1.44 35.04 -7.89
N LEU A 601 1.53 33.80 -7.40
CA LEU A 601 0.45 33.18 -6.62
C LEU A 601 0.11 33.99 -5.36
N LYS A 602 1.12 34.46 -4.63
CA LYS A 602 0.91 35.28 -3.43
C LYS A 602 0.24 36.61 -3.78
N ASP A 603 0.72 37.30 -4.79
CA ASP A 603 0.17 38.60 -5.22
C ASP A 603 -1.29 38.48 -5.66
N GLY A 604 -1.65 37.37 -6.31
CA GLY A 604 -3.04 37.09 -6.71
C GLY A 604 -3.95 36.62 -5.57
N MET A 605 -3.44 35.85 -4.62
CA MET A 605 -4.28 35.19 -3.60
C MET A 605 -4.34 35.94 -2.25
N LEU A 606 -3.28 36.64 -1.84
CA LEU A 606 -3.25 37.39 -0.57
C LEU A 606 -4.34 38.46 -0.45
N PRO A 607 -4.72 39.21 -1.51
CA PRO A 607 -5.84 40.16 -1.46
C PRO A 607 -7.19 39.51 -1.09
N HIS A 608 -7.31 38.19 -1.25
CA HIS A 608 -8.49 37.42 -0.92
C HIS A 608 -8.30 36.58 0.36
N ALA A 609 -7.23 36.76 1.13
CA ALA A 609 -6.95 35.92 2.30
C ALA A 609 -8.03 36.01 3.39
N ASP A 610 -8.77 37.13 3.47
CA ASP A 610 -9.80 37.37 4.50
C ASP A 610 -11.00 36.40 4.42
N ILE A 611 -11.23 35.77 3.27
CA ILE A 611 -12.31 34.78 3.11
C ILE A 611 -11.93 33.39 3.63
N LEU A 612 -10.63 33.14 3.87
CA LEU A 612 -10.16 31.84 4.33
C LEU A 612 -10.43 31.70 5.83
N ASN A 613 -11.20 30.69 6.24
CA ASN A 613 -11.42 30.42 7.65
C ASN A 613 -10.16 29.77 8.26
N PRO A 614 -9.42 30.43 9.17
CA PRO A 614 -8.22 29.87 9.78
C PRO A 614 -8.51 28.71 10.75
N HIS A 615 -9.79 28.48 11.09
CA HIS A 615 -10.25 27.37 11.92
C HIS A 615 -10.60 26.11 11.12
N GLU A 616 -10.72 26.22 9.80
CA GLU A 616 -10.91 25.07 8.90
C GLU A 616 -9.58 24.65 8.28
N ALA A 617 -9.36 23.33 8.16
CA ALA A 617 -8.08 22.77 7.72
C ALA A 617 -7.62 23.34 6.36
N HIS A 618 -8.51 23.37 5.37
CA HIS A 618 -8.20 23.88 4.04
C HIS A 618 -7.82 25.38 4.03
N GLY A 619 -8.57 26.23 4.75
CA GLY A 619 -8.26 27.66 4.87
C GLY A 619 -6.97 27.92 5.65
N LYS A 620 -6.76 27.22 6.76
CA LYS A 620 -5.55 27.31 7.59
C LYS A 620 -4.28 26.96 6.80
N TYR A 621 -4.26 25.84 6.09
CA TYR A 621 -3.06 25.36 5.42
C TYR A 621 -2.67 26.22 4.20
N LEU A 622 -3.67 26.75 3.49
CA LEU A 622 -3.43 27.69 2.40
C LEU A 622 -2.89 29.03 2.92
N LEU A 623 -3.47 29.58 4.01
CA LEU A 623 -2.98 30.79 4.67
C LEU A 623 -1.52 30.67 5.12
N LEU A 624 -1.16 29.54 5.74
CA LEU A 624 0.22 29.31 6.19
C LEU A 624 1.22 29.35 5.02
N ARG A 625 0.86 28.78 3.87
CA ARG A 625 1.69 28.80 2.66
C ARG A 625 1.81 30.20 2.07
N LEU A 626 0.70 30.92 1.96
CA LEU A 626 0.68 32.30 1.45
C LEU A 626 1.53 33.24 2.32
N GLN A 627 1.49 33.06 3.65
CA GLN A 627 2.27 33.85 4.61
C GLN A 627 3.75 33.44 4.68
N GLY A 628 4.17 32.39 3.96
CA GLY A 628 5.54 31.85 4.06
C GLY A 628 5.88 31.27 5.43
N LYS A 629 4.86 31.02 6.27
CA LYS A 629 4.98 30.41 7.61
C LYS A 629 4.79 28.89 7.56
N TRP A 630 4.53 28.35 6.38
CA TRP A 630 4.53 26.93 6.12
C TRP A 630 5.97 26.42 6.08
N HIS A 631 6.41 25.83 7.19
CA HIS A 631 7.69 25.13 7.25
C HIS A 631 7.49 23.71 6.73
N ALA A 632 7.46 23.55 5.41
CA ALA A 632 7.59 22.23 4.80
C ALA A 632 8.98 21.67 5.13
N GLY A 633 9.06 20.69 6.04
CA GLY A 633 10.12 19.70 5.97
C GLY A 633 9.97 18.91 4.66
N ASN A 634 10.54 19.43 3.58
CA ASN A 634 10.27 18.94 2.22
C ASN A 634 10.98 17.60 1.93
N PRO A 635 10.28 16.48 1.65
CA PRO A 635 10.90 15.19 1.34
C PRO A 635 11.40 15.06 -0.12
N TRP A 636 11.19 16.06 -0.98
CA TRP A 636 11.34 15.93 -2.44
C TRP A 636 12.25 16.97 -3.12
N GLN A 637 13.32 17.44 -2.47
CA GLN A 637 14.48 17.95 -3.23
C GLN A 637 15.39 16.79 -3.65
N GLY A 638 15.01 16.11 -4.72
CA GLY A 638 15.94 15.32 -5.51
C GLY A 638 16.92 16.24 -6.24
N LYS A 639 18.17 16.29 -5.74
CA LYS A 639 19.42 16.57 -6.47
C LYS A 639 19.27 17.48 -7.71
N LYS A 640 19.40 18.80 -7.53
CA LYS A 640 20.05 19.60 -8.58
C LYS A 640 21.45 19.03 -8.77
N GLY A 641 21.72 18.56 -9.99
CA GLY A 641 23.05 18.12 -10.40
C GLY A 641 24.06 19.20 -10.08
N ARG A 642 25.03 18.87 -9.21
CA ARG A 642 26.31 19.56 -9.28
C ARG A 642 26.92 19.13 -10.61
N GLY A 643 27.01 20.10 -11.52
CA GLY A 643 27.81 19.95 -12.72
C GLY A 643 29.18 19.40 -12.33
N LYS A 644 29.64 18.40 -13.09
CA LYS A 644 31.06 18.07 -13.14
C LYS A 644 31.77 19.32 -13.65
N GLY A 645 32.26 20.14 -12.72
CA GLY A 645 33.39 21.00 -12.99
C GLY A 645 34.56 20.08 -13.33
N SER A 646 35.00 20.12 -14.58
CA SER A 646 36.30 19.63 -14.98
C SER A 646 37.35 20.42 -14.20
N SER A 647 37.88 19.83 -13.13
CA SER A 647 39.15 20.28 -12.56
C SER A 647 40.26 19.68 -13.42
N ASP A 648 40.65 20.47 -14.41
CA ASP A 648 41.91 20.40 -15.12
C ASP A 648 43.02 20.66 -14.08
N ASP A 649 43.66 19.59 -13.59
CA ASP A 649 44.75 19.66 -12.64
C ASP A 649 46.08 19.61 -13.40
N SER A 650 46.48 20.76 -13.94
CA SER A 650 47.84 21.02 -14.39
C SER A 650 48.30 22.39 -13.91
N ARG A 651 48.87 22.43 -12.70
CA ARG A 651 49.76 23.55 -12.34
C ARG A 651 50.98 23.09 -11.53
N ALA A 652 52.10 23.20 -12.23
CA ALA A 652 53.48 23.12 -11.79
C ALA A 652 53.78 23.96 -10.53
N PRO A 653 54.86 23.62 -9.78
CA PRO A 653 55.11 24.13 -8.43
C PRO A 653 55.73 25.53 -8.44
N LYS A 654 55.30 26.38 -7.49
CA LYS A 654 55.92 27.68 -7.21
C LYS A 654 57.20 27.48 -6.39
N ARG A 655 58.32 27.87 -6.99
CA ARG A 655 59.65 27.97 -6.39
C ARG A 655 59.68 28.97 -5.24
N HIS A 656 60.26 28.57 -4.11
CA HIS A 656 60.78 29.49 -3.10
C HIS A 656 62.05 30.18 -3.62
N ARG A 657 62.10 31.50 -3.43
CA ARG A 657 63.23 32.38 -3.77
C ARG A 657 64.07 32.55 -2.50
N VAL A 658 65.25 31.94 -2.46
CA VAL A 658 66.32 32.27 -1.51
C VAL A 658 67.34 33.12 -2.26
N GLN A 659 67.70 34.26 -1.69
CA GLN A 659 68.74 35.17 -2.19
C GLN A 659 70.13 34.73 -1.70
N GLY A 660 71.14 34.89 -2.57
CA GLY A 660 72.56 35.04 -2.18
C GLY A 660 73.50 33.94 -2.69
N GLY A 661 74.37 34.26 -3.66
CA GLY A 661 75.37 33.35 -4.29
C GLY A 661 76.67 33.19 -3.50
N PRO A 662 77.87 33.05 -4.13
CA PRO A 662 78.21 32.71 -5.51
C PRO A 662 79.10 31.44 -5.66
N ILE A 663 79.06 30.86 -6.87
CA ILE A 663 80.18 30.32 -7.68
C ILE A 663 81.36 29.63 -6.93
N GLN A 664 81.42 28.30 -7.02
CA GLN A 664 82.44 27.55 -7.79
C GLN A 664 82.01 26.10 -7.98
#